data_AF-A0A964R7C8-F1
#
_entry.id   AF-A0A964R7C8-F1
#
_cell.length_a   1.000
_cell.length_b   1.000
_cell.length_c   1.000
_cell.angle_alpha   90.00
_cell.angle_beta   90.00
_cell.angle_gamma   90.00
#
_symmetry.space_group_name_H-M   'P 1'
#
loop_
_entity.id
_entity.type
_entity.pdbx_description
1 polymer ?
#
loop_
_entity_poly.entity_id
_entity_poly.type
_entity_poly.pdbx_seq_one_letter_code
_entity_poly.pdbx_strand_id
1 'polypeptide(L)'
;MKRRLVVRLLTGIGLGMLLLLLLAPWGKPPSEAPLTLSTNTTAARVPTAPYPASQVFLARTSAQQQLAPPRPDTQRVPTSRARRWSEPVTEPAFAEFSGWTRRYLSQPSPAARQALEVEGQELARLRRQDMAELIPADAQRALELAIPRGLRDQLPASITPFLEEPVDGRGDFGVLAGIPAPEHTGPFEPVYRTVSLGDRAWRAYTYGPALLRPTLIDVPLHGIALDGLFALDPNAVRILDADEVARMATPAKDALCAVSNQPVTTFAEEVPVDAGGHTAWLCSAAHTEKYNERLILASLDKGNGTDADGVFRQKSAYTEGLKRLLILRVDFSDLAGAPLSNATGTNMLNGIAAFYLEQSFGKTTFRGLGAGSVMTTTLRMPKTAAVYGASDPSILRTDARNAARISGLNLALFDFDLICVGAVPGFNWAGLGYVGAPGSWIRASFDATGGVPSHELGHNFGLNHANAWDTGGQSILGAGSNVEYGDSFDTMGNATAGKRHFNARYKNYLDWLPTTQVKIVTASGNYRLFAHDATNAATPRAVRIARNAQTNYWLEFRQKFTDRPALMDGVGLRWARTGNQPSLLLDVTPGSADGKNDSALLIGRTFSDRVAGIHITPLAKGGTVPESLDLQVNLGKFTNNQLPSVTLTASATAAFAGAPITFTADATDPDGDTLAYSWDFGDNAIVAANTNQVSRTWSVAREYWVRCTVSDMKGGEGSAAVLVRIGNPSTYRIAGRVLQGGKPVPGVRVEVSNTQQTYTTSDGAYTLTGLARGPHTVTAIAEGYLFTPAGFSNPLTLTGPVDGINLEASALGDLAQVLLVPLGAQWRYYDSGNLAGTVWRSNGFIDSTWNNGAAPLGYGDDNIVTTVKYGPSTTARHITTWFRHSFTVDDPARFLSVKLGLIRDDGAAVYLNGVEIFRDNLPSGTLSTITRASASVGGTDETTLYEATVDPKGFRTGANVLAVEVHQFAPDSSDIRFALQLSGLLRPSSAVAPRLEVAPGSEQIQLSWPVTALGFELQETKSLETPWFFSDETIRAEAGKNIASPQLTENLRFFRLGKP
;
A
#
# COMPACT_ATOMS: atom_id res chain seq x y z
N MET A 1 40.88 -41.09 -0.67
CA MET A 1 41.39 -42.47 -0.86
C MET A 1 41.27 -43.21 0.47
N LYS A 2 40.53 -44.35 0.48
CA LYS A 2 40.48 -45.46 1.46
C LYS A 2 40.13 -45.14 2.94
N ARG A 3 39.31 -45.90 3.69
CA ARG A 3 38.41 -47.08 3.56
C ARG A 3 37.78 -47.22 4.97
N ARG A 4 36.46 -47.43 5.19
CA ARG A 4 35.74 -48.74 5.36
C ARG A 4 36.58 -49.76 6.17
N LEU A 5 36.12 -50.53 7.18
CA LEU A 5 34.81 -51.10 7.52
C LEU A 5 34.97 -51.88 8.87
N VAL A 6 34.00 -51.79 9.78
CA VAL A 6 33.31 -52.85 10.60
C VAL A 6 34.11 -53.97 11.29
N VAL A 7 33.89 -54.20 12.59
CA VAL A 7 33.22 -55.39 13.23
C VAL A 7 33.12 -55.19 14.77
N ARG A 8 31.97 -55.66 15.29
CA ARG A 8 31.38 -55.64 16.65
C ARG A 8 32.19 -56.32 17.76
N LEU A 9 31.98 -55.91 19.03
CA LEU A 9 31.12 -56.64 20.02
C LEU A 9 30.99 -55.91 21.39
N LEU A 10 29.71 -55.75 21.82
CA LEU A 10 29.10 -55.76 23.18
C LEU A 10 29.65 -54.84 24.30
N THR A 11 28.87 -54.16 25.16
CA THR A 11 27.48 -54.31 25.69
C THR A 11 26.96 -52.94 26.20
N GLY A 12 25.63 -52.73 26.23
CA GLY A 12 25.02 -51.82 27.22
C GLY A 12 23.73 -51.06 26.87
N ILE A 13 22.57 -51.70 27.10
CA ILE A 13 21.28 -51.14 27.61
C ILE A 13 20.37 -50.30 26.68
N GLY A 14 19.22 -50.90 26.36
CA GLY A 14 17.88 -50.36 26.70
C GLY A 14 17.10 -49.59 25.63
N LEU A 15 16.22 -50.26 24.88
CA LEU A 15 15.27 -49.66 23.92
C LEU A 15 13.94 -50.42 23.91
N GLY A 16 12.83 -49.71 23.67
CA GLY A 16 11.77 -50.21 22.79
C GLY A 16 10.32 -50.30 23.31
N MET A 17 9.44 -49.49 22.69
CA MET A 17 7.97 -49.62 22.55
C MET A 17 7.52 -51.00 22.00
N LEU A 18 6.25 -51.49 21.99
CA LEU A 18 4.92 -50.91 21.66
C LEU A 18 3.80 -51.99 21.90
N LEU A 19 2.51 -51.57 21.93
CA LEU A 19 1.27 -52.22 21.40
C LEU A 19 0.08 -52.62 22.35
N LEU A 20 -1.09 -52.05 22.01
CA LEU A 20 -2.56 -52.32 22.17
C LEU A 20 -3.15 -53.62 22.82
N LEU A 21 -4.23 -53.48 23.64
CA LEU A 21 -5.66 -53.93 23.42
C LEU A 21 -6.58 -53.93 24.70
N LEU A 22 -7.77 -53.31 24.56
CA LEU A 22 -9.15 -53.50 25.11
C LEU A 22 -9.48 -54.20 26.47
N LEU A 23 -10.38 -53.60 27.27
CA LEU A 23 -11.74 -54.08 27.70
C LEU A 23 -12.38 -53.19 28.80
N ALA A 24 -13.70 -52.95 28.72
CA ALA A 24 -14.58 -52.26 29.70
C ALA A 24 -15.17 -53.23 30.76
N PRO A 25 -15.81 -52.78 31.87
CA PRO A 25 -17.28 -52.60 31.86
C PRO A 25 -17.86 -51.50 32.81
N TRP A 26 -19.20 -51.40 32.78
CA TRP A 26 -20.18 -50.44 33.31
C TRP A 26 -20.19 -50.04 34.81
N GLY A 27 -20.85 -48.90 35.11
CA GLY A 27 -21.39 -48.55 36.43
C GLY A 27 -22.15 -47.20 36.48
N LYS A 28 -23.48 -47.26 36.61
CA LYS A 28 -24.55 -46.24 36.47
C LYS A 28 -24.72 -45.24 37.68
N PRO A 29 -25.74 -44.32 37.69
CA PRO A 29 -25.74 -42.94 38.23
C PRO A 29 -26.42 -42.80 39.62
N PRO A 30 -26.76 -41.58 40.13
CA PRO A 30 -28.10 -40.94 39.94
C PRO A 30 -28.03 -39.38 39.93
N SER A 31 -29.04 -38.51 39.77
CA SER A 31 -30.50 -38.47 39.45
C SER A 31 -30.83 -36.96 39.27
N GLU A 32 -31.57 -36.49 38.25
CA GLU A 32 -33.05 -36.29 38.25
C GLU A 32 -33.64 -35.85 39.62
N ALA A 33 -34.54 -34.88 39.76
CA ALA A 33 -35.24 -33.95 38.87
C ALA A 33 -35.96 -32.89 39.78
N PRO A 34 -37.18 -32.39 39.48
CA PRO A 34 -37.48 -30.98 39.17
C PRO A 34 -38.39 -30.31 40.22
N LEU A 35 -38.86 -29.06 39.98
CA LEU A 35 -40.29 -28.66 39.97
C LEU A 35 -40.54 -27.16 40.23
N THR A 36 -41.32 -26.61 39.29
CA THR A 36 -42.50 -25.72 39.44
C THR A 36 -42.37 -24.22 39.69
N LEU A 37 -43.12 -23.51 38.81
CA LEU A 37 -43.54 -22.12 38.85
C LEU A 37 -44.16 -21.70 40.20
N SER A 38 -43.90 -20.45 40.57
CA SER A 38 -44.77 -19.64 41.42
C SER A 38 -44.77 -18.18 40.95
N THR A 39 -45.93 -17.57 41.09
CA THR A 39 -46.46 -16.36 40.45
C THR A 39 -46.05 -15.03 41.08
N ASN A 40 -46.16 -13.97 40.25
CA ASN A 40 -46.62 -12.61 40.56
C ASN A 40 -45.65 -11.52 41.11
N THR A 41 -45.45 -10.51 40.24
CA THR A 41 -45.43 -9.04 40.44
C THR A 41 -44.71 -8.42 41.63
N THR A 42 -43.71 -7.57 41.36
CA THR A 42 -43.77 -6.09 41.52
C THR A 42 -42.44 -5.42 41.14
N ALA A 43 -42.53 -4.19 40.66
CA ALA A 43 -41.45 -3.38 40.08
C ALA A 43 -40.37 -2.94 41.09
N ALA A 44 -39.09 -2.93 40.69
CA ALA A 44 -38.09 -1.91 41.06
C ALA A 44 -36.73 -2.14 40.36
N ARG A 45 -36.21 -1.07 39.73
CA ARG A 45 -34.80 -0.70 39.44
C ARG A 45 -33.84 -1.78 38.90
N VAL A 46 -33.48 -1.66 37.62
CA VAL A 46 -32.27 -2.26 37.03
C VAL A 46 -31.10 -1.26 37.12
N PRO A 47 -29.94 -1.63 37.66
CA PRO A 47 -28.70 -0.86 37.55
C PRO A 47 -28.14 -0.95 36.13
N THR A 48 -27.72 0.19 35.59
CA THR A 48 -26.97 0.29 34.32
C THR A 48 -25.67 -0.50 34.42
N ALA A 49 -25.60 -1.64 33.73
CA ALA A 49 -24.35 -2.34 33.46
C ALA A 49 -23.58 -1.61 32.33
N PRO A 50 -22.27 -1.38 32.47
CA PRO A 50 -21.45 -0.88 31.37
C PRO A 50 -21.30 -1.97 30.31
N TYR A 51 -21.70 -1.68 29.07
CA TYR A 51 -21.41 -2.52 27.92
C TYR A 51 -19.90 -2.49 27.62
N PRO A 52 -19.25 -3.64 27.36
CA PRO A 52 -17.83 -3.68 27.02
C PRO A 52 -17.63 -3.22 25.57
N ALA A 53 -17.01 -2.05 25.40
CA ALA A 53 -16.77 -1.39 24.12
C ALA A 53 -15.63 -1.99 23.27
N SER A 54 -15.18 -3.22 23.53
CA SER A 54 -13.90 -3.72 22.99
C SER A 54 -13.95 -5.01 22.16
N GLN A 55 -15.14 -5.57 21.86
CA GLN A 55 -15.23 -6.82 21.09
C GLN A 55 -15.84 -6.71 19.68
N VAL A 56 -16.26 -5.52 19.24
CA VAL A 56 -16.80 -5.33 17.86
C VAL A 56 -15.72 -4.88 16.86
N PHE A 57 -14.52 -4.53 17.31
CA PHE A 57 -13.54 -3.80 16.49
C PHE A 57 -12.48 -4.64 15.74
N LEU A 58 -12.59 -5.98 15.68
CA LEU A 58 -11.55 -6.83 15.07
C LEU A 58 -11.87 -7.43 13.70
N ALA A 59 -12.94 -7.03 13.02
CA ALA A 59 -13.21 -7.49 11.66
C ALA A 59 -13.48 -6.31 10.72
N ARG A 60 -12.39 -5.71 10.21
CA ARG A 60 -12.22 -4.98 8.93
C ARG A 60 -11.17 -3.87 9.06
N THR A 61 -9.90 -4.24 9.14
CA THR A 61 -8.78 -3.32 8.86
C THR A 61 -7.77 -4.01 7.96
N SER A 62 -8.13 -4.28 6.70
CA SER A 62 -7.15 -4.60 5.64
C SER A 62 -7.56 -4.16 4.25
N ALA A 63 -8.29 -3.05 4.14
CA ALA A 63 -8.09 -2.24 2.95
C ALA A 63 -6.74 -1.55 3.15
N GLN A 64 -5.78 -1.83 2.25
CA GLN A 64 -4.61 -0.99 2.07
C GLN A 64 -5.07 0.46 2.13
N GLN A 65 -4.44 1.28 2.98
CA GLN A 65 -4.53 2.74 2.89
C GLN A 65 -3.98 3.15 1.51
N GLN A 66 -4.77 2.97 0.47
CA GLN A 66 -4.68 3.76 -0.73
C GLN A 66 -5.11 5.14 -0.24
N LEU A 67 -4.13 5.97 0.09
CA LEU A 67 -4.32 7.39 0.30
C LEU A 67 -5.22 7.86 -0.85
N ALA A 68 -6.48 8.19 -0.55
CA ALA A 68 -7.24 9.05 -1.44
C ALA A 68 -6.31 10.24 -1.75
N PRO A 69 -6.19 10.67 -3.01
CA PRO A 69 -5.35 11.81 -3.34
C PRO A 69 -5.73 12.94 -2.39
N PRO A 70 -4.78 13.50 -1.62
CA PRO A 70 -5.11 14.54 -0.66
C PRO A 70 -5.84 15.65 -1.40
N ARG A 71 -7.02 16.05 -0.90
CA ARG A 71 -7.64 17.29 -1.35
C ARG A 71 -6.55 18.37 -1.27
N PRO A 72 -6.34 19.19 -2.30
CA PRO A 72 -5.27 20.18 -2.29
C PRO A 72 -5.42 21.08 -1.07
N ASP A 73 -4.44 20.99 -0.17
CA ASP A 73 -4.34 21.78 1.05
C ASP A 73 -4.14 23.25 0.67
N THR A 74 -5.26 23.98 0.59
CA THR A 74 -5.28 25.39 0.18
C THR A 74 -5.52 26.34 1.34
N GLN A 75 -5.75 25.85 2.56
CA GLN A 75 -6.04 26.72 3.71
C GLN A 75 -5.03 26.53 4.84
N ARG A 76 -3.97 27.35 4.78
CA ARG A 76 -3.05 27.58 5.92
C ARG A 76 -3.73 28.34 7.07
N VAL A 77 -4.81 29.08 6.79
CA VAL A 77 -5.65 29.74 7.79
C VAL A 77 -6.70 28.76 8.32
N PRO A 78 -6.76 28.50 9.64
CA PRO A 78 -7.87 27.76 10.23
C PRO A 78 -9.21 28.43 9.92
N THR A 79 -10.27 27.67 9.71
CA THR A 79 -11.64 28.20 9.53
C THR A 79 -12.51 27.79 10.71
N SER A 80 -13.47 28.65 11.11
CA SER A 80 -14.35 28.35 12.24
C SER A 80 -15.35 27.24 11.89
N ARG A 81 -15.84 26.51 12.91
CA ARG A 81 -16.77 25.39 12.68
C ARG A 81 -18.12 25.87 12.15
N ALA A 82 -18.62 27.00 12.64
CA ALA A 82 -19.86 27.58 12.12
C ALA A 82 -19.79 27.88 10.62
N ARG A 83 -18.63 28.31 10.12
CA ARG A 83 -18.42 28.55 8.69
C ARG A 83 -18.46 27.24 7.89
N ARG A 84 -17.73 26.21 8.34
CA ARG A 84 -17.73 24.89 7.68
C ARG A 84 -19.13 24.25 7.63
N TRP A 85 -19.89 24.38 8.73
CA TRP A 85 -21.27 23.88 8.82
C TRP A 85 -22.25 24.55 7.84
N SER A 86 -21.98 25.78 7.41
CA SER A 86 -22.83 26.53 6.48
C SER A 86 -22.67 26.13 5.02
N GLU A 87 -21.67 25.31 4.70
CA GLU A 87 -21.41 24.83 3.34
C GLU A 87 -22.39 23.71 2.95
N PRO A 88 -22.69 23.54 1.65
CA PRO A 88 -23.54 22.44 1.17
C PRO A 88 -23.00 21.07 1.60
N VAL A 89 -23.90 20.22 2.11
CA VAL A 89 -23.59 18.86 2.55
C VAL A 89 -24.12 17.87 1.52
N THR A 90 -23.24 17.02 1.00
CA THR A 90 -23.57 15.99 0.00
C THR A 90 -23.93 14.65 0.65
N GLU A 91 -23.48 14.44 1.88
CA GLU A 91 -23.70 13.23 2.66
C GLU A 91 -25.13 13.21 3.25
N PRO A 92 -25.98 12.23 2.90
CA PRO A 92 -27.42 12.25 3.21
C PRO A 92 -27.76 12.43 4.69
N ALA A 93 -27.20 11.59 5.59
CA ALA A 93 -27.52 11.64 7.02
C ALA A 93 -27.15 13.00 7.66
N PHE A 94 -26.03 13.59 7.22
CA PHE A 94 -25.58 14.90 7.68
C PHE A 94 -26.48 16.03 7.14
N ALA A 95 -26.88 15.95 5.87
CA ALA A 95 -27.77 16.92 5.23
C ALA A 95 -29.17 16.90 5.87
N GLU A 96 -29.72 15.71 6.13
CA GLU A 96 -31.01 15.52 6.76
C GLU A 96 -31.01 16.03 8.21
N PHE A 97 -29.98 15.69 8.99
CA PHE A 97 -29.82 16.21 10.35
C PHE A 97 -29.65 17.73 10.36
N SER A 98 -28.83 18.29 9.45
CA SER A 98 -28.71 19.75 9.27
C SER A 98 -30.06 20.40 8.92
N GLY A 99 -30.85 19.77 8.06
CA GLY A 99 -32.21 20.20 7.75
C GLY A 99 -33.11 20.18 8.98
N TRP A 100 -33.05 19.11 9.77
CA TRP A 100 -33.80 18.96 11.01
C TRP A 100 -33.42 20.04 12.04
N THR A 101 -32.13 20.32 12.26
CA THR A 101 -31.71 21.37 13.21
C THR A 101 -32.29 22.74 12.86
N ARG A 102 -32.33 23.10 11.57
CA ARG A 102 -32.97 24.33 11.08
C ARG A 102 -34.47 24.34 11.37
N ARG A 103 -35.17 23.22 11.08
CA ARG A 103 -36.60 23.07 11.40
C ARG A 103 -36.86 23.20 12.90
N TYR A 104 -36.07 22.52 13.73
CA TYR A 104 -36.19 22.52 15.18
C TYR A 104 -36.02 23.92 15.77
N LEU A 105 -34.96 24.64 15.40
CA LEU A 105 -34.68 25.98 15.91
C LEU A 105 -35.72 27.02 15.43
N SER A 106 -36.32 26.81 14.25
CA SER A 106 -37.38 27.69 13.73
C SER A 106 -38.74 27.54 14.43
N GLN A 107 -38.94 26.49 15.25
CA GLN A 107 -40.23 26.27 15.90
C GLN A 107 -40.51 27.33 16.99
N PRO A 108 -41.75 27.87 17.04
CA PRO A 108 -42.09 29.01 17.90
C PRO A 108 -42.42 28.64 19.35
N SER A 109 -42.66 27.36 19.67
CA SER A 109 -43.06 26.92 21.01
C SER A 109 -42.31 25.65 21.47
N PRO A 110 -42.12 25.46 22.78
CA PRO A 110 -41.49 24.24 23.32
C PRO A 110 -42.23 22.95 22.92
N ALA A 111 -43.56 22.96 22.85
CA ALA A 111 -44.34 21.78 22.44
C ALA A 111 -44.12 21.41 20.97
N ALA A 112 -43.98 22.41 20.08
CA ALA A 112 -43.67 22.17 18.67
C ALA A 112 -42.23 21.64 18.47
N ARG A 113 -41.29 22.08 19.32
CA ARG A 113 -39.93 21.52 19.36
C ARG A 113 -39.93 20.07 19.84
N GLN A 114 -40.67 19.76 20.91
CA GLN A 114 -40.75 18.43 21.49
C GLN A 114 -41.30 17.38 20.49
N ALA A 115 -42.24 17.78 19.63
CA ALA A 115 -42.79 16.91 18.58
C ALA A 115 -41.74 16.46 17.54
N LEU A 116 -40.64 17.21 17.37
CA LEU A 116 -39.56 16.91 16.43
C LEU A 116 -38.42 16.09 17.06
N GLU A 117 -38.44 15.85 18.37
CA GLU A 117 -37.30 15.22 19.06
C GLU A 117 -37.11 13.75 18.68
N VAL A 118 -38.19 12.99 18.45
CA VAL A 118 -38.10 11.57 18.03
C VAL A 118 -37.44 11.44 16.66
N GLU A 119 -37.86 12.27 15.70
CA GLU A 119 -37.22 12.36 14.37
C GLU A 119 -35.75 12.77 14.51
N GLY A 120 -35.47 13.77 15.35
CA GLY A 120 -34.11 14.24 15.61
C GLY A 120 -33.21 13.17 16.19
N GLN A 121 -33.72 12.33 17.11
CA GLN A 121 -32.96 11.24 17.69
C GLN A 121 -32.55 10.22 16.64
N GLU A 122 -33.45 9.90 15.72
CA GLU A 122 -33.15 8.94 14.66
C GLU A 122 -32.13 9.47 13.67
N LEU A 123 -32.31 10.71 13.21
CA LEU A 123 -31.34 11.37 12.33
C LEU A 123 -29.97 11.53 13.02
N ALA A 124 -29.96 11.81 14.33
CA ALA A 124 -28.72 11.88 15.10
C ALA A 124 -28.01 10.52 15.22
N ARG A 125 -28.75 9.40 15.31
CA ARG A 125 -28.17 8.04 15.33
C ARG A 125 -27.54 7.69 13.98
N LEU A 126 -28.26 7.93 12.88
CA LEU A 126 -27.73 7.70 11.53
C LEU A 126 -26.48 8.53 11.28
N ARG A 127 -26.52 9.83 11.60
CA ARG A 127 -25.34 10.70 11.51
C ARG A 127 -24.19 10.22 12.39
N ARG A 128 -24.46 9.68 13.58
CA ARG A 128 -23.42 9.12 14.46
C ARG A 128 -22.70 7.95 13.81
N GLN A 129 -23.46 7.02 13.22
CA GLN A 129 -22.92 5.86 12.52
C GLN A 129 -22.01 6.31 11.37
N ASP A 130 -22.51 7.19 10.50
CA ASP A 130 -21.72 7.72 9.38
C ASP A 130 -20.48 8.50 9.87
N MET A 131 -20.59 9.26 10.96
CA MET A 131 -19.44 9.98 11.54
C MET A 131 -18.38 9.01 12.09
N ALA A 132 -18.79 7.90 12.71
CA ALA A 132 -17.85 6.90 13.22
C ALA A 132 -17.06 6.23 12.08
N GLU A 133 -17.67 6.04 10.92
CA GLU A 133 -17.01 5.56 9.70
C GLU A 133 -16.16 6.64 9.02
N LEU A 134 -16.62 7.89 9.07
CA LEU A 134 -15.96 9.01 8.40
C LEU A 134 -14.67 9.46 9.11
N ILE A 135 -14.60 9.45 10.44
CA ILE A 135 -13.38 9.85 11.18
C ILE A 135 -12.13 9.09 10.70
N PRO A 136 -12.12 7.74 10.62
CA PRO A 136 -10.95 7.01 10.13
C PRO A 136 -10.73 7.12 8.62
N ALA A 137 -11.79 7.32 7.84
CA ALA A 137 -11.71 7.39 6.37
C ALA A 137 -11.26 8.77 5.85
N ASP A 138 -11.80 9.86 6.40
CA ASP A 138 -11.52 11.25 6.03
C ASP A 138 -11.74 12.17 7.25
N ALA A 139 -10.72 12.24 8.12
CA ALA A 139 -10.74 13.08 9.31
C ALA A 139 -10.94 14.58 9.00
N GLN A 140 -10.48 15.04 7.83
CA GLN A 140 -10.72 16.42 7.39
C GLN A 140 -12.21 16.64 7.17
N ARG A 141 -12.85 15.76 6.40
CA ARG A 141 -14.29 15.85 6.14
C ARG A 141 -15.13 15.67 7.40
N ALA A 142 -14.72 14.79 8.32
CA ALA A 142 -15.35 14.64 9.62
C ALA A 142 -15.36 15.96 10.43
N LEU A 143 -14.24 16.70 10.40
CA LEU A 143 -14.14 18.01 11.06
C LEU A 143 -14.94 19.11 10.35
N GLU A 144 -15.11 19.03 9.03
CA GLU A 144 -15.96 19.94 8.26
C GLU A 144 -17.45 19.73 8.58
N LEU A 145 -17.88 18.49 8.78
CA LEU A 145 -19.26 18.11 9.07
C LEU A 145 -19.61 18.13 10.58
N ALA A 146 -18.65 18.47 11.43
CA ALA A 146 -18.82 18.55 12.87
C ALA A 146 -19.84 19.64 13.27
N ILE A 147 -20.67 19.35 14.27
CA ILE A 147 -21.67 20.29 14.77
C ILE A 147 -20.96 21.46 15.50
N PRO A 148 -21.27 22.73 15.15
CA PRO A 148 -20.75 23.89 15.87
C PRO A 148 -21.17 23.91 17.34
N ARG A 149 -20.28 24.41 18.23
CA ARG A 149 -20.54 24.45 19.68
C ARG A 149 -21.83 25.21 20.02
N GLY A 150 -22.02 26.38 19.40
CA GLY A 150 -23.24 27.18 19.56
C GLY A 150 -24.53 26.50 19.15
N LEU A 151 -24.48 25.68 18.10
CA LEU A 151 -25.63 24.90 17.66
C LEU A 151 -25.92 23.80 18.69
N ARG A 152 -24.88 23.08 19.12
CA ARG A 152 -24.99 22.00 20.12
C ARG A 152 -25.70 22.46 21.40
N ASP A 153 -25.35 23.64 21.91
CA ASP A 153 -25.93 24.20 23.15
C ASP A 153 -27.44 24.49 23.04
N GLN A 154 -27.95 24.66 21.81
CA GLN A 154 -29.36 24.93 21.54
C GLN A 154 -30.18 23.66 21.27
N LEU A 155 -29.53 22.51 21.14
CA LEU A 155 -30.20 21.22 20.91
C LEU A 155 -30.69 20.61 22.23
N PRO A 156 -31.80 19.85 22.22
CA PRO A 156 -32.35 19.28 23.43
C PRO A 156 -31.48 18.14 23.97
N ALA A 157 -31.55 17.92 25.28
CA ALA A 157 -30.77 16.89 25.98
C ALA A 157 -31.00 15.47 25.43
N SER A 158 -32.15 15.24 24.79
CA SER A 158 -32.54 14.00 24.12
C SER A 158 -31.70 13.66 22.88
N ILE A 159 -30.94 14.63 22.33
CA ILE A 159 -30.16 14.50 21.09
C ILE A 159 -28.65 14.43 21.38
N THR A 160 -28.18 15.24 22.32
CA THR A 160 -26.76 15.37 22.68
C THR A 160 -25.98 14.06 22.89
N PRO A 161 -26.54 12.97 23.47
CA PRO A 161 -25.84 11.70 23.62
C PRO A 161 -25.41 11.05 22.30
N PHE A 162 -26.09 11.34 21.19
CA PHE A 162 -25.80 10.77 19.88
C PHE A 162 -24.72 11.54 19.12
N LEU A 163 -24.39 12.76 19.55
CA LEU A 163 -23.47 13.65 18.85
C LEU A 163 -22.02 13.45 19.27
N GLU A 164 -21.08 13.73 18.38
CA GLU A 164 -19.64 13.82 18.67
C GLU A 164 -19.35 14.86 19.74
N GLU A 165 -18.33 14.61 20.55
CA GLU A 165 -17.88 15.54 21.58
C GLU A 165 -16.83 16.48 21.01
N PRO A 166 -17.03 17.80 21.05
CA PRO A 166 -15.99 18.75 20.69
C PRO A 166 -14.94 18.82 21.83
N VAL A 167 -13.70 18.44 21.52
CA VAL A 167 -12.60 18.40 22.48
C VAL A 167 -11.58 19.48 22.15
N ASP A 168 -11.28 20.33 23.14
CA ASP A 168 -10.20 21.32 23.11
C ASP A 168 -9.40 21.16 24.41
N GLY A 169 -8.07 21.19 24.31
CA GLY A 169 -7.26 21.20 25.51
C GLY A 169 -5.78 21.02 25.21
N ARG A 170 -5.03 20.81 26.28
CA ARG A 170 -3.59 20.58 26.23
C ARG A 170 -3.33 19.14 26.65
N GLY A 171 -2.60 18.40 25.82
CA GLY A 171 -2.40 16.97 25.99
C GLY A 171 -1.32 16.41 25.10
N ASP A 172 -1.23 15.09 25.03
CA ASP A 172 -0.23 14.38 24.25
C ASP A 172 -0.81 13.94 22.91
N PHE A 173 -0.09 14.23 21.83
CA PHE A 173 -0.30 13.62 20.53
C PHE A 173 0.72 12.50 20.37
N GLY A 174 0.29 11.26 20.62
CA GLY A 174 1.12 10.07 20.51
C GLY A 174 1.21 9.62 19.05
N VAL A 175 2.43 9.34 18.58
CA VAL A 175 2.65 8.60 17.33
C VAL A 175 3.40 7.34 17.70
N LEU A 176 2.76 6.19 17.52
CA LEU A 176 3.31 4.90 17.89
C LEU A 176 3.57 4.10 16.63
N ALA A 177 4.73 3.48 16.58
CA ALA A 177 5.13 2.54 15.55
C ALA A 177 5.52 1.23 16.22
N GLY A 178 5.29 0.10 15.57
CA GLY A 178 5.61 -1.18 16.19
C GLY A 178 5.64 -2.30 15.18
N ILE A 179 6.26 -3.41 15.56
CA ILE A 179 6.42 -4.61 14.73
C ILE A 179 5.32 -5.62 15.08
N PRO A 180 4.70 -6.31 14.11
CA PRO A 180 3.72 -7.36 14.41
C PRO A 180 4.32 -8.48 15.26
N ALA A 181 3.51 -9.08 16.14
CA ALA A 181 3.93 -10.25 16.90
C ALA A 181 4.25 -11.43 15.96
N PRO A 182 5.22 -12.32 16.26
CA PRO A 182 5.57 -13.43 15.37
C PRO A 182 4.40 -14.36 15.02
N GLU A 183 3.44 -14.48 15.92
CA GLU A 183 2.20 -15.27 15.75
C GLU A 183 1.07 -14.52 15.04
N HIS A 184 1.21 -13.21 14.81
CA HIS A 184 0.19 -12.40 14.15
C HIS A 184 0.22 -12.64 12.65
N THR A 185 -0.88 -13.17 12.10
CA THR A 185 -1.02 -13.52 10.68
C THR A 185 -2.00 -12.61 9.94
N GLY A 186 -2.65 -11.71 10.67
CA GLY A 186 -3.63 -10.79 10.13
C GLY A 186 -3.04 -9.45 9.71
N PRO A 187 -3.91 -8.53 9.29
CA PRO A 187 -3.55 -7.17 9.00
C PRO A 187 -2.97 -6.46 10.22
N PHE A 188 -2.00 -5.59 10.01
CA PHE A 188 -1.30 -4.91 11.09
C PHE A 188 -1.10 -3.45 10.70
N GLU A 189 -1.48 -2.53 11.59
CA GLU A 189 -1.28 -1.10 11.39
C GLU A 189 0.11 -0.71 11.93
N PRO A 190 1.09 -0.43 11.05
CA PRO A 190 2.48 -0.26 11.46
C PRO A 190 2.73 1.03 12.21
N VAL A 191 1.95 2.08 11.92
CA VAL A 191 2.02 3.38 12.59
C VAL A 191 0.62 3.86 12.87
N TYR A 192 0.38 4.24 14.12
CA TYR A 192 -0.89 4.81 14.52
C TYR A 192 -0.73 5.99 15.46
N ARG A 193 -1.83 6.73 15.64
CA ARG A 193 -1.84 7.97 16.42
C ARG A 193 -2.83 7.89 17.56
N THR A 194 -2.48 8.55 18.65
CA THR A 194 -3.34 8.71 19.82
C THR A 194 -3.38 10.16 20.25
N VAL A 195 -4.47 10.55 20.89
CA VAL A 195 -4.58 11.82 21.60
C VAL A 195 -4.94 11.50 23.04
N SER A 196 -4.21 12.08 24.00
CA SER A 196 -4.45 11.89 25.42
C SER A 196 -4.58 13.24 26.13
N LEU A 197 -5.71 13.49 26.79
CA LEU A 197 -5.97 14.68 27.60
C LEU A 197 -6.38 14.25 29.00
N GLY A 198 -5.48 14.44 29.97
CA GLY A 198 -5.67 13.91 31.33
C GLY A 198 -5.76 12.38 31.33
N ASP A 199 -6.81 11.82 31.93
CA ASP A 199 -7.04 10.37 31.99
C ASP A 199 -7.77 9.79 30.76
N ARG A 200 -8.11 10.64 29.78
CA ARG A 200 -8.84 10.24 28.57
C ARG A 200 -7.86 10.08 27.42
N ALA A 201 -8.00 8.99 26.68
CA ALA A 201 -7.22 8.70 25.48
C ALA A 201 -8.11 8.21 24.35
N TRP A 202 -7.77 8.58 23.12
CA TRP A 202 -8.50 8.19 21.92
C TRP A 202 -7.55 7.77 20.80
N ARG A 203 -8.05 6.92 19.92
CA ARG A 203 -7.44 6.64 18.62
C ARG A 203 -7.61 7.86 17.72
N ALA A 204 -6.51 8.45 17.27
CA ALA A 204 -6.53 9.71 16.54
C ALA A 204 -6.31 9.54 15.04
N TYR A 205 -7.06 10.30 14.25
CA TYR A 205 -6.96 10.41 12.81
C TYR A 205 -6.78 11.87 12.42
N THR A 206 -5.90 12.14 11.47
CA THR A 206 -5.55 13.51 11.07
C THR A 206 -5.15 13.53 9.60
N TYR A 207 -4.80 14.70 9.09
CA TYR A 207 -4.50 14.93 7.68
C TYR A 207 -3.39 15.97 7.53
N GLY A 208 -2.93 16.16 6.29
CA GLY A 208 -1.95 17.20 5.96
C GLY A 208 -0.64 17.07 6.75
N PRO A 209 -0.03 18.19 7.18
CA PRO A 209 1.26 18.19 7.86
C PRO A 209 1.32 17.41 9.19
N ALA A 210 0.19 17.21 9.87
CA ALA A 210 0.16 16.47 11.13
C ALA A 210 0.46 14.98 10.97
N LEU A 211 0.26 14.42 9.77
CA LEU A 211 0.69 13.06 9.44
C LEU A 211 2.22 12.88 9.56
N LEU A 212 2.98 13.97 9.48
CA LEU A 212 4.44 13.95 9.45
C LEU A 212 5.08 14.30 10.79
N ARG A 213 4.26 14.62 11.79
CA ARG A 213 4.75 15.02 13.11
C ARG A 213 5.15 13.77 13.91
N PRO A 214 6.23 13.85 14.72
CA PRO A 214 6.50 12.85 15.74
C PRO A 214 5.49 12.98 16.90
N THR A 215 5.68 12.16 17.92
CA THR A 215 5.00 12.31 19.20
C THR A 215 5.27 13.69 19.78
N LEU A 216 4.21 14.38 20.19
CA LEU A 216 4.28 15.68 20.85
C LEU A 216 3.68 15.56 22.24
N ILE A 217 4.40 16.05 23.24
CA ILE A 217 3.99 15.96 24.65
C ILE A 217 3.54 17.34 25.10
N ASP A 218 2.38 17.37 25.75
CA ASP A 218 1.84 18.55 26.42
C ASP A 218 1.73 19.74 25.44
N VAL A 219 0.89 19.57 24.42
CA VAL A 219 0.65 20.51 23.32
C VAL A 219 -0.83 20.89 23.18
N PRO A 220 -1.15 22.07 22.63
CA PRO A 220 -2.52 22.41 22.24
C PRO A 220 -3.04 21.44 21.18
N LEU A 221 -4.20 20.84 21.45
CA LEU A 221 -4.89 19.90 20.56
C LEU A 221 -6.38 20.23 20.53
N HIS A 222 -6.99 20.13 19.36
CA HIS A 222 -8.43 20.24 19.23
C HIS A 222 -9.00 19.36 18.13
N GLY A 223 -10.27 18.98 18.29
CA GLY A 223 -10.93 18.05 17.39
C GLY A 223 -12.33 17.65 17.82
N ILE A 224 -12.77 16.52 17.30
CA ILE A 224 -14.00 15.86 17.73
C ILE A 224 -13.72 14.42 18.14
N ALA A 225 -14.34 13.97 19.22
CA ALA A 225 -14.25 12.61 19.72
C ALA A 225 -15.58 11.88 19.60
N LEU A 226 -15.53 10.61 19.19
CA LEU A 226 -16.71 9.75 19.05
C LEU A 226 -16.31 8.29 19.25
N ASP A 227 -16.91 7.60 20.21
CA ASP A 227 -16.73 6.15 20.41
C ASP A 227 -15.26 5.67 20.47
N GLY A 228 -14.40 6.45 21.14
CA GLY A 228 -12.96 6.14 21.25
C GLY A 228 -12.11 6.61 20.06
N LEU A 229 -12.73 7.12 19.00
CA LEU A 229 -12.10 7.75 17.85
C LEU A 229 -11.97 9.26 18.07
N PHE A 230 -10.98 9.87 17.42
CA PHE A 230 -10.71 11.31 17.49
C PHE A 230 -10.27 11.83 16.12
N ALA A 231 -11.05 12.73 15.51
CA ALA A 231 -10.57 13.51 14.37
C ALA A 231 -9.81 14.73 14.89
N LEU A 232 -8.49 14.72 14.69
CA LEU A 232 -7.57 15.77 15.11
C LEU A 232 -7.35 16.78 13.99
N ASP A 233 -7.63 18.05 14.28
CA ASP A 233 -7.25 19.14 13.39
C ASP A 233 -5.73 19.30 13.44
N PRO A 234 -5.04 19.43 12.28
CA PRO A 234 -3.60 19.61 12.26
C PRO A 234 -3.16 20.96 12.86
N ASN A 235 -4.04 21.93 13.07
CA ASN A 235 -3.66 23.20 13.67
C ASN A 235 -3.58 23.12 15.19
N ALA A 236 -2.64 23.85 15.78
CA ALA A 236 -2.55 24.02 17.23
C ALA A 236 -3.55 25.06 17.74
N VAL A 237 -4.13 25.87 16.83
CA VAL A 237 -5.07 26.94 17.17
C VAL A 237 -6.42 26.73 16.51
N ARG A 238 -7.48 26.90 17.29
CA ARG A 238 -8.87 26.90 16.82
C ARG A 238 -9.41 28.32 16.81
N ILE A 239 -9.97 28.77 15.68
CA ILE A 239 -10.73 30.03 15.66
C ILE A 239 -12.04 29.84 16.43
N LEU A 240 -12.33 30.76 17.35
CA LEU A 240 -13.57 30.76 18.13
C LEU A 240 -14.76 31.26 17.28
N ASP A 241 -15.91 30.61 17.41
CA ASP A 241 -17.14 31.07 16.77
C ASP A 241 -17.69 32.33 17.46
N ALA A 242 -18.44 33.17 16.74
CA ALA A 242 -18.88 34.49 17.24
C ALA A 242 -19.71 34.42 18.53
N ASP A 243 -20.50 33.36 18.70
CA ASP A 243 -21.30 33.10 19.89
C ASP A 243 -20.45 32.59 21.08
N GLU A 244 -19.34 31.89 20.83
CA GLU A 244 -18.34 31.59 21.86
C GLU A 244 -17.72 32.89 22.38
N VAL A 245 -17.31 33.78 21.46
CA VAL A 245 -16.72 35.08 21.78
C VAL A 245 -17.68 35.96 22.57
N ALA A 246 -18.96 36.01 22.17
CA ALA A 246 -19.99 36.79 22.86
C ALA A 246 -20.24 36.35 24.32
N ARG A 247 -19.89 35.10 24.68
CA ARG A 247 -20.02 34.54 26.03
C ARG A 247 -18.76 34.70 26.88
N MET A 248 -17.65 35.19 26.31
CA MET A 248 -16.41 35.38 27.06
C MET A 248 -16.52 36.55 28.04
N ALA A 249 -16.01 36.35 29.27
CA ALA A 249 -16.05 37.36 30.33
C ALA A 249 -15.10 38.56 30.08
N THR A 250 -14.13 38.42 29.18
CA THR A 250 -13.09 39.42 28.89
C THR A 250 -13.34 40.07 27.52
N PRO A 251 -13.76 41.34 27.45
CA PRO A 251 -13.93 42.03 26.18
C PRO A 251 -12.58 42.27 25.47
N ALA A 252 -12.57 42.31 24.14
CA ALA A 252 -11.41 42.59 23.27
C ALA A 252 -10.72 43.95 23.52
N LYS A 253 -11.33 44.83 24.32
CA LYS A 253 -11.12 46.29 24.27
C LYS A 253 -9.69 46.75 24.54
N ASP A 254 -8.87 45.95 25.23
CA ASP A 254 -7.47 46.22 25.55
C ASP A 254 -6.51 45.05 25.17
N ALA A 255 -6.97 44.06 24.40
CA ALA A 255 -6.15 42.89 24.09
C ALA A 255 -5.03 43.21 23.09
N LEU A 256 -3.81 42.75 23.36
CA LEU A 256 -2.68 42.86 22.44
C LEU A 256 -2.64 41.65 21.51
N CYS A 257 -2.35 41.89 20.23
CA CYS A 257 -2.13 40.83 19.26
C CYS A 257 -0.93 39.97 19.67
N ALA A 258 -1.11 38.65 19.80
CA ALA A 258 -0.03 37.73 20.20
C ALA A 258 1.16 37.63 19.20
N VAL A 259 1.03 38.24 18.01
CA VAL A 259 2.09 38.31 16.99
C VAL A 259 2.73 39.70 16.93
N SER A 260 1.94 40.78 16.82
CA SER A 260 2.46 42.14 16.63
C SER A 260 2.62 42.95 17.93
N ASN A 261 2.05 42.46 19.05
CA ASN A 261 1.98 43.16 20.33
C ASN A 261 1.31 44.55 20.26
N GLN A 262 0.47 44.78 19.25
CA GLN A 262 -0.35 45.99 19.08
C GLN A 262 -1.78 45.74 19.56
N PRO A 263 -2.54 46.76 20.02
CA PRO A 263 -3.94 46.59 20.39
C PRO A 263 -4.76 46.07 19.21
N VAL A 264 -5.53 44.98 19.39
CA VAL A 264 -6.30 44.38 18.28
C VAL A 264 -7.38 45.30 17.73
N THR A 265 -7.88 46.21 18.58
CA THR A 265 -8.85 47.27 18.24
C THR A 265 -8.33 48.31 17.24
N THR A 266 -7.02 48.31 16.94
CA THR A 266 -6.42 49.20 15.91
C THR A 266 -6.54 48.64 14.49
N PHE A 267 -7.03 47.41 14.32
CA PHE A 267 -7.14 46.73 13.02
C PHE A 267 -8.61 46.45 12.64
N ALA A 268 -8.85 46.23 11.35
CA ALA A 268 -10.21 46.02 10.81
C ALA A 268 -10.79 44.62 11.11
N GLU A 269 -9.95 43.65 11.50
CA GLU A 269 -10.35 42.27 11.80
C GLU A 269 -9.81 41.81 13.16
N GLU A 270 -10.70 41.31 14.02
CA GLU A 270 -10.37 40.67 15.30
C GLU A 270 -10.58 39.15 15.16
N VAL A 271 -9.53 38.36 15.35
CA VAL A 271 -9.56 36.89 15.24
C VAL A 271 -9.18 36.26 16.58
N PRO A 272 -10.15 36.00 17.47
CA PRO A 272 -9.92 35.29 18.72
C PRO A 272 -9.72 33.80 18.44
N VAL A 273 -8.70 33.22 19.08
CA VAL A 273 -8.34 31.81 18.92
C VAL A 273 -8.18 31.14 20.28
N ASP A 274 -8.55 29.87 20.37
CA ASP A 274 -8.16 28.99 21.48
C ASP A 274 -6.93 28.16 21.10
N ALA A 275 -5.98 28.08 22.03
CA ALA A 275 -4.79 27.25 21.93
C ALA A 275 -4.69 26.35 23.17
N GLY A 276 -5.57 25.35 23.25
CA GLY A 276 -5.55 24.35 24.30
C GLY A 276 -6.03 24.90 25.64
N GLY A 277 -7.12 25.67 25.63
CA GLY A 277 -7.70 26.32 26.80
C GLY A 277 -7.13 27.71 27.11
N HIS A 278 -6.17 28.18 26.31
CA HIS A 278 -5.66 29.55 26.36
C HIS A 278 -6.20 30.37 25.20
N THR A 279 -6.98 31.40 25.50
CA THR A 279 -7.46 32.32 24.47
C THR A 279 -6.42 33.38 24.13
N ALA A 280 -6.16 33.58 22.85
CA ALA A 280 -5.33 34.64 22.30
C ALA A 280 -6.11 35.46 21.26
N TRP A 281 -5.76 36.74 21.13
CA TRP A 281 -6.37 37.65 20.15
C TRP A 281 -5.38 37.97 19.04
N LEU A 282 -5.82 37.88 17.78
CA LEU A 282 -4.99 38.15 16.60
C LEU A 282 -5.67 39.19 15.70
N CYS A 283 -4.86 39.98 14.98
CA CYS A 283 -5.38 41.10 14.18
C CYS A 283 -5.47 40.83 12.67
N SER A 284 -5.28 39.57 12.24
CA SER A 284 -5.51 39.12 10.85
C SER A 284 -5.41 37.60 10.75
N ALA A 285 -5.97 37.04 9.67
CA ALA A 285 -5.77 35.65 9.26
C ALA A 285 -4.28 35.26 9.15
N ALA A 286 -3.44 36.13 8.59
CA ALA A 286 -1.99 35.87 8.45
C ALA A 286 -1.28 35.79 9.81
N HIS A 287 -1.75 36.53 10.82
CA HIS A 287 -1.24 36.41 12.19
C HIS A 287 -1.72 35.12 12.86
N THR A 288 -2.89 34.60 12.50
CA THR A 288 -3.34 33.26 12.90
C THR A 288 -2.40 32.18 12.39
N GLU A 289 -2.01 32.23 11.12
CA GLU A 289 -1.03 31.29 10.56
C GLU A 289 0.32 31.36 11.30
N LYS A 290 0.87 32.56 11.49
CA LYS A 290 2.15 32.75 12.19
C LYS A 290 2.09 32.29 13.64
N TYR A 291 0.98 32.53 14.34
CA TYR A 291 0.82 32.08 15.73
C TYR A 291 0.70 30.56 15.82
N ASN A 292 -0.07 29.94 14.92
CA ASN A 292 -0.18 28.50 14.76
C ASN A 292 1.20 27.86 14.51
N GLU A 293 1.93 28.35 13.51
CA GLU A 293 3.28 27.89 13.18
C GLU A 293 4.23 28.02 14.39
N ARG A 294 4.16 29.13 15.13
CA ARG A 294 4.97 29.34 16.33
C ARG A 294 4.68 28.30 17.41
N LEU A 295 3.41 27.97 17.67
CA LEU A 295 3.03 26.96 18.66
C LEU A 295 3.45 25.54 18.23
N ILE A 296 3.27 25.21 16.96
CA ILE A 296 3.74 23.94 16.39
C ILE A 296 5.26 23.85 16.49
N LEU A 297 6.01 24.88 16.09
CA LEU A 297 7.47 24.89 16.21
C LEU A 297 7.92 24.80 17.67
N ALA A 298 7.29 25.53 18.59
CA ALA A 298 7.59 25.44 20.02
C ALA A 298 7.33 24.03 20.59
N SER A 299 6.34 23.30 20.05
CA SER A 299 6.11 21.91 20.42
C SER A 299 7.17 20.94 19.92
N LEU A 300 7.83 21.27 18.80
CA LEU A 300 8.92 20.50 18.22
C LEU A 300 10.28 20.84 18.87
N ASP A 301 10.45 22.07 19.35
CA ASP A 301 11.71 22.61 19.90
C ASP A 301 12.06 22.11 21.31
N LYS A 302 11.19 21.32 21.96
CA LYS A 302 11.53 20.57 23.18
C LYS A 302 12.47 19.37 22.93
N GLY A 303 13.10 19.30 21.75
CA GLY A 303 14.03 18.23 21.38
C GLY A 303 14.45 18.16 19.91
N ASN A 304 13.88 18.96 18.98
CA ASN A 304 14.20 18.94 17.55
C ASN A 304 14.47 20.35 17.01
N GLY A 305 15.46 20.52 16.14
CA GLY A 305 15.85 21.81 15.57
C GLY A 305 15.90 21.78 14.04
N THR A 306 15.74 22.94 13.41
CA THR A 306 16.10 23.15 12.00
C THR A 306 17.55 23.60 11.93
N ASP A 307 18.35 22.96 11.09
CA ASP A 307 19.73 23.35 10.88
C ASP A 307 19.86 24.46 9.82
N ALA A 308 21.08 24.98 9.62
CA ALA A 308 21.38 26.04 8.67
C ALA A 308 21.04 25.67 7.21
N ASP A 309 20.93 24.38 6.88
CA ASP A 309 20.55 23.89 5.55
C ASP A 309 19.03 23.75 5.36
N GLY A 310 18.22 24.18 6.34
CA GLY A 310 16.75 24.14 6.29
C GLY A 310 16.14 22.76 6.48
N VAL A 311 16.90 21.78 7.02
CA VAL A 311 16.42 20.41 7.26
C VAL A 311 16.05 20.23 8.72
N PHE A 312 14.84 19.72 8.97
CA PHE A 312 14.40 19.34 10.31
C PHE A 312 15.16 18.10 10.80
N ARG A 313 15.88 18.21 11.91
CA ARG A 313 16.63 17.11 12.55
C ARG A 313 16.30 17.01 14.03
N GLN A 314 16.50 15.84 14.61
CA GLN A 314 16.44 15.72 16.06
C GLN A 314 17.66 16.42 16.70
N LYS A 315 17.47 17.12 17.82
CA LYS A 315 18.53 17.89 18.47
C LYS A 315 19.59 16.92 18.99
N SER A 316 20.85 17.19 18.66
CA SER A 316 22.01 16.39 19.06
C SER A 316 22.01 16.00 20.55
N ALA A 317 21.63 16.90 21.47
CA ALA A 317 21.57 16.55 22.90
C ALA A 317 20.58 15.41 23.24
N TYR A 318 19.49 15.26 22.47
CA TYR A 318 18.53 14.17 22.65
C TYR A 318 19.06 12.85 22.05
N THR A 319 19.72 12.89 20.90
CA THR A 319 20.24 11.70 20.19
C THR A 319 21.62 11.24 20.63
N GLU A 320 22.44 12.14 21.17
CA GLU A 320 23.84 11.93 21.53
C GLU A 320 24.07 11.94 23.05
N GLY A 321 25.23 11.46 23.48
CA GLY A 321 25.60 11.31 24.88
C GLY A 321 25.21 9.95 25.46
N LEU A 322 25.69 9.70 26.67
CA LEU A 322 25.51 8.43 27.35
C LEU A 322 24.14 8.35 28.03
N LYS A 323 23.24 7.51 27.50
CA LYS A 323 21.83 7.39 27.90
C LYS A 323 21.62 6.37 29.02
N ARG A 324 20.53 6.53 29.76
CA ARG A 324 20.09 5.66 30.86
C ARG A 324 18.74 5.04 30.50
N LEU A 325 18.69 3.71 30.50
CA LEU A 325 17.49 2.94 30.21
C LEU A 325 16.88 2.41 31.52
N LEU A 326 15.57 2.58 31.65
CA LEU A 326 14.77 1.89 32.67
C LEU A 326 14.04 0.70 32.03
N ILE A 327 14.42 -0.52 32.41
CA ILE A 327 13.75 -1.75 32.00
C ILE A 327 12.73 -2.12 33.07
N LEU A 328 11.45 -1.97 32.75
CA LEU A 328 10.32 -2.30 33.63
C LEU A 328 9.86 -3.72 33.34
N ARG A 329 10.11 -4.63 34.27
CA ARG A 329 9.59 -6.01 34.19
C ARG A 329 8.21 -6.05 34.81
N VAL A 330 7.21 -6.44 34.02
CA VAL A 330 5.82 -6.36 34.42
C VAL A 330 5.12 -7.71 34.30
N ASP A 331 4.31 -8.05 35.30
CA ASP A 331 3.39 -9.19 35.28
C ASP A 331 1.97 -8.82 35.73
N PHE A 332 1.06 -9.78 35.60
CA PHE A 332 -0.38 -9.59 35.83
C PHE A 332 -0.94 -10.72 36.70
N SER A 333 -2.13 -10.52 37.28
CA SER A 333 -2.76 -11.56 38.10
C SER A 333 -3.17 -12.81 37.31
N ASP A 334 -3.51 -12.64 36.03
CA ASP A 334 -3.93 -13.67 35.06
C ASP A 334 -2.80 -14.08 34.09
N LEU A 335 -1.65 -13.41 34.15
CA LEU A 335 -0.42 -13.74 33.42
C LEU A 335 0.79 -13.43 34.31
N ALA A 336 0.99 -14.27 35.32
CA ALA A 336 1.97 -14.06 36.38
C ALA A 336 3.36 -14.57 36.01
N GLY A 337 4.39 -13.95 36.59
CA GLY A 337 5.79 -14.36 36.44
C GLY A 337 6.64 -13.34 35.70
N ALA A 338 7.96 -13.43 35.91
CA ALA A 338 8.89 -12.49 35.29
C ALA A 338 8.89 -12.66 33.76
N PRO A 339 8.68 -11.58 32.98
CA PRO A 339 8.63 -11.66 31.53
C PRO A 339 10.01 -12.00 30.91
N LEU A 340 11.09 -11.68 31.61
CA LEU A 340 12.44 -12.11 31.25
C LEU A 340 13.34 -12.29 32.49
N SER A 341 14.34 -13.16 32.34
CA SER A 341 15.37 -13.41 33.37
C SER A 341 16.35 -12.24 33.52
N ASN A 342 17.08 -12.21 34.64
CA ASN A 342 18.16 -11.22 34.83
C ASN A 342 19.23 -11.33 33.73
N ALA A 343 19.61 -12.56 33.35
CA ALA A 343 20.62 -12.79 32.32
C ALA A 343 20.15 -12.29 30.94
N THR A 344 18.90 -12.60 30.58
CA THR A 344 18.28 -12.12 29.33
C THR A 344 18.26 -10.59 29.29
N GLY A 345 17.85 -9.93 30.38
CA GLY A 345 17.77 -8.47 30.44
C GLY A 345 19.13 -7.79 30.36
N THR A 346 20.14 -8.34 31.04
CA THR A 346 21.53 -7.86 30.95
C THR A 346 22.08 -8.01 29.54
N ASN A 347 21.89 -9.17 28.90
CA ASN A 347 22.37 -9.41 27.54
C ASN A 347 21.68 -8.49 26.53
N MET A 348 20.36 -8.35 26.64
CA MET A 348 19.59 -7.43 25.80
C MET A 348 20.10 -5.99 25.91
N LEU A 349 20.32 -5.47 27.12
CA LEU A 349 20.88 -4.12 27.31
C LEU A 349 22.30 -3.98 26.73
N ASN A 350 23.14 -5.00 26.90
CA ASN A 350 24.49 -4.99 26.30
C ASN A 350 24.42 -4.97 24.77
N GLY A 351 23.50 -5.74 24.17
CA GLY A 351 23.25 -5.72 22.73
C GLY A 351 22.78 -4.35 22.23
N ILE A 352 21.82 -3.73 22.92
CA ILE A 352 21.37 -2.36 22.66
C ILE A 352 22.55 -1.38 22.75
N ALA A 353 23.33 -1.43 23.84
CA ALA A 353 24.44 -0.52 24.05
C ALA A 353 25.50 -0.63 22.94
N ALA A 354 25.86 -1.86 22.55
CA ALA A 354 26.81 -2.11 21.46
C ALA A 354 26.27 -1.62 20.11
N PHE A 355 24.99 -1.90 19.82
CA PHE A 355 24.34 -1.46 18.59
C PHE A 355 24.35 0.06 18.46
N TYR A 356 23.86 0.80 19.46
CA TYR A 356 23.82 2.26 19.41
C TYR A 356 25.21 2.90 19.40
N LEU A 357 26.20 2.31 20.08
CA LEU A 357 27.59 2.76 20.02
C LEU A 357 28.15 2.68 18.60
N GLU A 358 27.87 1.58 17.90
CA GLU A 358 28.29 1.36 16.53
C GLU A 358 27.54 2.26 15.53
N GLN A 359 26.21 2.29 15.61
CA GLN A 359 25.37 3.06 14.68
C GLN A 359 25.68 4.55 14.71
N SER A 360 25.99 5.06 15.90
CA SER A 360 26.22 6.48 16.15
C SER A 360 27.67 6.93 16.01
N PHE A 361 28.58 6.02 15.63
CA PHE A 361 30.03 6.28 15.60
C PHE A 361 30.58 6.77 16.94
N GLY A 362 30.07 6.20 18.04
CA GLY A 362 30.49 6.54 19.40
C GLY A 362 29.78 7.76 20.00
N LYS A 363 28.87 8.41 19.28
CA LYS A 363 28.14 9.59 19.79
C LYS A 363 27.10 9.26 20.85
N THR A 364 26.52 8.06 20.82
CA THR A 364 25.53 7.61 21.82
C THR A 364 25.69 6.14 22.17
N THR A 365 25.31 5.80 23.39
CA THR A 365 25.16 4.42 23.87
C THR A 365 24.37 4.42 25.17
N PHE A 366 24.07 3.26 25.72
CA PHE A 366 23.34 3.10 26.99
C PHE A 366 24.27 2.62 28.11
N ARG A 367 24.08 3.16 29.31
CA ARG A 367 24.78 2.70 30.52
C ARG A 367 24.37 1.26 30.84
N GLY A 368 25.29 0.47 31.37
CA GLY A 368 25.00 -0.87 31.89
C GLY A 368 24.10 -0.84 33.13
N LEU A 369 23.51 -2.00 33.45
CA LEU A 369 22.71 -2.16 34.68
C LEU A 369 23.58 -1.88 35.93
N GLY A 370 23.07 -1.06 36.84
CA GLY A 370 23.78 -0.66 38.05
C GLY A 370 24.84 0.44 37.84
N ALA A 371 25.11 0.83 36.58
CA ALA A 371 26.01 1.92 36.21
C ALA A 371 25.26 3.15 35.65
N GLY A 372 23.96 3.24 35.94
CA GLY A 372 23.05 4.33 35.56
C GLY A 372 21.74 3.85 34.90
N SER A 373 21.75 2.70 34.25
CA SER A 373 20.53 2.01 33.82
C SER A 373 20.05 1.06 34.91
N VAL A 374 18.74 0.80 34.96
CA VAL A 374 18.11 -0.04 35.99
C VAL A 374 17.14 -1.01 35.33
N MET A 375 17.11 -2.24 35.84
CA MET A 375 16.05 -3.20 35.56
C MET A 375 15.32 -3.50 36.87
N THR A 376 14.03 -3.22 36.91
CA THR A 376 13.21 -3.40 38.13
C THR A 376 13.13 -4.87 38.49
N THR A 377 12.80 -5.24 39.73
CA THR A 377 12.15 -6.53 40.00
C THR A 377 10.85 -6.65 39.21
N THR A 378 10.23 -7.83 39.15
CA THR A 378 8.92 -7.97 38.52
C THR A 378 7.89 -7.16 39.31
N LEU A 379 7.24 -6.20 38.63
CA LEU A 379 6.21 -5.34 39.17
C LEU A 379 4.84 -5.91 38.79
N ARG A 380 3.98 -6.15 39.78
CA ARG A 380 2.60 -6.58 39.57
C ARG A 380 1.72 -5.39 39.22
N MET A 381 1.05 -5.45 38.07
CA MET A 381 0.11 -4.40 37.68
C MET A 381 -1.23 -4.49 38.42
N PRO A 382 -1.93 -3.35 38.58
CA PRO A 382 -3.23 -3.30 39.26
C PRO A 382 -4.39 -3.93 38.45
N LYS A 383 -4.22 -4.13 37.13
CA LYS A 383 -5.22 -4.69 36.23
C LYS A 383 -4.71 -5.99 35.60
N THR A 384 -5.63 -6.81 35.11
CA THR A 384 -5.31 -8.06 34.41
C THR A 384 -4.67 -7.79 33.04
N ALA A 385 -3.91 -8.75 32.53
CA ALA A 385 -3.36 -8.74 31.17
C ALA A 385 -4.47 -8.57 30.15
N ALA A 386 -5.62 -9.24 30.33
CA ALA A 386 -6.78 -9.09 29.47
C ALA A 386 -7.31 -7.64 29.40
N VAL A 387 -7.33 -6.92 30.53
CA VAL A 387 -7.78 -5.52 30.56
C VAL A 387 -6.80 -4.61 29.83
N TYR A 388 -5.49 -4.78 30.03
CA TYR A 388 -4.49 -4.01 29.30
C TYR A 388 -4.48 -4.34 27.81
N GLY A 389 -4.64 -5.62 27.46
CA GLY A 389 -4.73 -6.08 26.09
C GLY A 389 -5.89 -5.50 25.29
N ALA A 390 -6.95 -5.07 25.99
CA ALA A 390 -8.10 -4.38 25.41
C ALA A 390 -8.03 -2.85 25.53
N SER A 391 -6.92 -2.30 26.07
CA SER A 391 -6.74 -0.88 26.34
C SER A 391 -5.58 -0.29 25.53
N ASP A 392 -5.50 1.04 25.50
CA ASP A 392 -4.34 1.71 24.94
C ASP A 392 -3.05 1.38 25.75
N PRO A 393 -1.92 1.03 25.10
CA PRO A 393 -0.66 0.68 25.77
C PRO A 393 -0.11 1.77 26.71
N SER A 394 -0.45 3.04 26.50
CA SER A 394 -0.06 4.14 27.39
C SER A 394 -0.56 3.95 28.81
N ILE A 395 -1.72 3.31 29.01
CA ILE A 395 -2.28 3.02 30.34
C ILE A 395 -1.35 2.08 31.10
N LEU A 396 -0.87 1.01 30.44
CA LEU A 396 0.09 0.08 31.04
C LEU A 396 1.38 0.78 31.43
N ARG A 397 1.89 1.66 30.57
CA ARG A 397 3.12 2.40 30.87
C ARG A 397 2.96 3.34 32.05
N THR A 398 1.83 4.04 32.16
CA THR A 398 1.52 4.90 33.31
C THR A 398 1.48 4.10 34.60
N ASP A 399 0.76 2.98 34.63
CA ASP A 399 0.65 2.11 35.81
C ASP A 399 2.00 1.47 36.17
N ALA A 400 2.79 1.03 35.19
CA ALA A 400 4.14 0.49 35.41
C ALA A 400 5.11 1.54 35.99
N ARG A 401 5.07 2.77 35.46
CA ARG A 401 5.87 3.88 36.00
C ARG A 401 5.43 4.26 37.42
N ASN A 402 4.13 4.22 37.73
CA ASN A 402 3.63 4.43 39.08
C ASN A 402 4.11 3.34 40.05
N ALA A 403 4.02 2.06 39.66
CA ALA A 403 4.54 0.95 40.46
C ALA A 403 6.06 1.06 40.71
N ALA A 404 6.82 1.53 39.73
CA ALA A 404 8.26 1.77 39.87
C ALA A 404 8.57 2.91 40.86
N ARG A 405 7.81 4.01 40.84
CA ARG A 405 7.93 5.10 41.83
C ARG A 405 7.62 4.62 43.25
N ILE A 406 6.56 3.81 43.40
CA ILE A 406 6.19 3.21 44.69
C ILE A 406 7.31 2.28 45.19
N SER A 407 8.02 1.62 44.28
CA SER A 407 9.21 0.80 44.58
C SER A 407 10.48 1.63 44.87
N GLY A 408 10.37 2.95 44.96
CA GLY A 408 11.46 3.87 45.33
C GLY A 408 12.31 4.39 44.17
N LEU A 409 11.94 4.13 42.90
CA LEU A 409 12.71 4.61 41.75
C LEU A 409 12.38 6.07 41.39
N ASN A 410 13.41 6.89 41.30
CA ASN A 410 13.31 8.24 40.73
C ASN A 410 13.37 8.18 39.20
N LEU A 411 12.21 8.28 38.55
CA LEU A 411 12.11 8.17 37.09
C LEU A 411 12.77 9.31 36.32
N ALA A 412 13.04 10.47 36.95
CA ALA A 412 13.75 11.57 36.31
C ALA A 412 15.23 11.24 36.02
N LEU A 413 15.73 10.12 36.55
CA LEU A 413 17.08 9.61 36.30
C LEU A 413 17.18 8.73 35.05
N PHE A 414 16.14 8.60 34.23
CA PHE A 414 16.19 7.79 33.02
C PHE A 414 15.77 8.59 31.81
N ASP A 415 16.45 8.36 30.70
CA ASP A 415 16.20 9.07 29.46
C ASP A 415 15.16 8.30 28.62
N PHE A 416 15.17 6.97 28.73
CA PHE A 416 14.24 6.07 28.05
C PHE A 416 13.69 5.00 29.00
N ASP A 417 12.48 4.50 28.70
CA ASP A 417 11.85 3.40 29.43
C ASP A 417 11.35 2.30 28.46
N LEU A 418 11.57 1.05 28.87
CA LEU A 418 11.22 -0.15 28.13
C LEU A 418 10.34 -1.05 29.00
N ILE A 419 9.07 -1.21 28.63
CA ILE A 419 8.10 -2.03 29.34
C ILE A 419 8.15 -3.45 28.77
N CYS A 420 8.71 -4.38 29.53
CA CYS A 420 8.80 -5.78 29.13
C CYS A 420 7.64 -6.57 29.72
N VAL A 421 6.88 -7.26 28.86
CA VAL A 421 5.72 -8.09 29.24
C VAL A 421 5.77 -9.48 28.61
N GLY A 422 5.06 -10.43 29.23
CA GLY A 422 4.78 -11.73 28.61
C GLY A 422 3.87 -11.59 27.39
N ALA A 423 3.41 -12.71 26.84
CA ALA A 423 2.50 -12.73 25.69
C ALA A 423 1.07 -12.29 26.07
N VAL A 424 0.89 -10.99 26.34
CA VAL A 424 -0.40 -10.39 26.68
C VAL A 424 -1.39 -10.58 25.52
N PRO A 425 -2.56 -11.19 25.73
CA PRO A 425 -3.61 -11.29 24.70
C PRO A 425 -4.09 -9.90 24.26
N GLY A 426 -4.33 -9.66 22.97
CA GLY A 426 -4.76 -8.36 22.42
C GLY A 426 -3.63 -7.43 22.01
N PHE A 427 -2.42 -7.60 22.56
CA PHE A 427 -1.22 -6.96 22.03
C PHE A 427 -0.69 -7.76 20.83
N ASN A 428 -1.05 -7.31 19.63
CA ASN A 428 -0.71 -7.98 18.37
C ASN A 428 0.67 -7.57 17.82
N TRP A 429 1.53 -7.00 18.65
CA TRP A 429 2.86 -6.50 18.30
C TRP A 429 3.96 -7.22 19.12
N ALA A 430 5.14 -7.41 18.51
CA ALA A 430 6.36 -7.87 19.18
C ALA A 430 7.03 -6.73 19.96
N GLY A 431 7.00 -5.54 19.37
CA GLY A 431 7.51 -4.30 19.92
C GLY A 431 6.63 -3.13 19.50
N LEU A 432 6.60 -2.10 20.34
CA LEU A 432 5.88 -0.86 20.09
C LEU A 432 6.69 0.29 20.71
N GLY A 433 6.79 1.42 20.04
CA GLY A 433 7.53 2.58 20.50
C GLY A 433 6.89 3.90 20.09
N TYR A 434 6.95 4.88 20.98
CA TYR A 434 6.67 6.26 20.59
C TYR A 434 7.73 6.74 19.58
N VAL A 435 7.28 7.37 18.50
CA VAL A 435 8.15 8.00 17.50
C VAL A 435 8.54 9.39 18.00
N GLY A 436 9.81 9.60 18.33
CA GLY A 436 10.38 10.90 18.71
C GLY A 436 10.18 11.28 20.18
N ALA A 437 9.73 10.35 21.01
CA ALA A 437 9.60 10.52 22.46
C ALA A 437 9.96 9.22 23.20
N PRO A 438 10.35 9.29 24.49
CA PRO A 438 10.64 8.09 25.27
C PRO A 438 9.39 7.23 25.54
N GLY A 439 9.56 5.92 25.45
CA GLY A 439 8.57 4.93 25.86
C GLY A 439 8.41 3.86 24.80
N SER A 440 8.74 2.63 25.18
CA SER A 440 8.61 1.46 24.32
C SER A 440 8.08 0.27 25.12
N TRP A 441 7.43 -0.66 24.45
CA TRP A 441 6.93 -1.90 24.99
C TRP A 441 7.50 -3.06 24.18
N ILE A 442 7.91 -4.12 24.87
CA ILE A 442 8.42 -5.35 24.24
C ILE A 442 7.62 -6.53 24.78
N ARG A 443 6.99 -7.25 23.86
CA ARG A 443 6.14 -8.39 24.16
C ARG A 443 6.84 -9.67 23.76
N ALA A 444 7.24 -10.45 24.76
CA ALA A 444 7.83 -11.78 24.61
C ALA A 444 9.02 -11.89 23.61
N SER A 445 9.62 -10.78 23.20
CA SER A 445 10.61 -10.68 22.11
C SER A 445 11.93 -10.12 22.62
N PHE A 446 12.57 -10.86 23.55
CA PHE A 446 13.74 -10.42 24.30
C PHE A 446 15.04 -11.05 23.79
N ASP A 447 15.38 -10.83 22.51
CA ASP A 447 16.60 -11.41 21.95
C ASP A 447 17.87 -10.81 22.58
N ALA A 448 18.89 -11.65 22.79
CA ALA A 448 20.14 -11.25 23.45
C ALA A 448 20.92 -10.18 22.67
N THR A 449 20.65 -10.06 21.38
CA THR A 449 21.26 -9.07 20.49
C THR A 449 20.47 -7.75 20.46
N GLY A 450 19.35 -7.67 21.18
CA GLY A 450 18.49 -6.49 21.30
C GLY A 450 17.85 -6.02 19.98
N GLY A 451 17.44 -6.91 19.07
CA GLY A 451 16.94 -6.57 17.74
C GLY A 451 15.65 -5.77 17.78
N VAL A 452 14.57 -6.39 18.26
CA VAL A 452 13.27 -5.69 18.45
C VAL A 452 13.43 -4.51 19.42
N PRO A 453 14.08 -4.65 20.60
CA PRO A 453 14.33 -3.50 21.48
C PRO A 453 15.10 -2.33 20.84
N SER A 454 16.09 -2.60 19.99
CA SER A 454 16.85 -1.54 19.32
C SER A 454 16.03 -0.86 18.24
N HIS A 455 15.14 -1.60 17.55
CA HIS A 455 14.16 -1.05 16.63
C HIS A 455 13.19 -0.10 17.35
N GLU A 456 12.59 -0.53 18.46
CA GLU A 456 11.64 0.29 19.22
C GLU A 456 12.30 1.52 19.83
N LEU A 457 13.54 1.40 20.32
CA LEU A 457 14.32 2.56 20.74
C LEU A 457 14.67 3.49 19.57
N GLY A 458 14.77 2.96 18.35
CA GLY A 458 14.99 3.74 17.13
C GLY A 458 13.80 4.67 16.87
N HIS A 459 12.58 4.19 17.11
CA HIS A 459 11.39 5.03 17.16
C HIS A 459 11.49 6.10 18.25
N ASN A 460 11.95 5.79 19.46
CA ASN A 460 12.10 6.82 20.50
C ASN A 460 13.09 7.94 20.09
N PHE A 461 14.16 7.61 19.35
CA PHE A 461 15.04 8.58 18.67
C PHE A 461 14.38 9.23 17.43
N GLY A 462 13.10 9.01 17.17
CA GLY A 462 12.35 9.67 16.11
C GLY A 462 12.57 9.09 14.73
N LEU A 463 13.03 7.84 14.58
CA LEU A 463 13.05 7.18 13.28
C LEU A 463 11.67 6.62 12.94
N ASN A 464 11.29 6.71 11.66
CA ASN A 464 10.19 5.93 11.08
C ASN A 464 10.70 4.61 10.49
N HIS A 465 9.80 3.73 10.05
CA HIS A 465 10.19 2.49 9.39
C HIS A 465 11.01 2.76 8.11
N ALA A 466 11.97 1.87 7.82
CA ALA A 466 12.67 1.86 6.54
C ALA A 466 11.93 0.92 5.58
N ASN A 467 11.48 1.48 4.47
CA ASN A 467 10.60 0.79 3.55
C ASN A 467 11.31 0.57 2.21
N ALA A 468 10.62 -0.05 1.26
CA ALA A 468 11.07 -0.13 -0.13
C ALA A 468 10.02 0.46 -1.08
N TRP A 469 10.48 0.98 -2.21
CA TRP A 469 9.59 1.29 -3.33
C TRP A 469 9.46 0.04 -4.20
N ASP A 470 8.23 -0.39 -4.47
CA ASP A 470 7.95 -1.57 -5.28
C ASP A 470 7.07 -1.22 -6.47
N THR A 471 7.61 -1.46 -7.67
CA THR A 471 6.97 -1.23 -8.97
C THR A 471 6.41 -2.53 -9.57
N GLY A 472 6.30 -3.61 -8.78
CA GLY A 472 5.97 -4.94 -9.28
C GLY A 472 7.07 -5.53 -10.17
N GLY A 473 8.32 -5.08 -9.98
CA GLY A 473 9.47 -5.50 -10.78
C GLY A 473 9.49 -4.96 -12.21
N GLN A 474 8.67 -3.96 -12.56
CA GLN A 474 8.60 -3.42 -13.92
C GLN A 474 9.66 -2.35 -14.21
N SER A 475 10.04 -1.56 -13.21
CA SER A 475 11.10 -0.55 -13.31
C SER A 475 11.64 -0.12 -11.95
N ILE A 476 12.60 0.82 -11.93
CA ILE A 476 13.19 1.31 -10.69
C ILE A 476 12.34 2.44 -10.07
N LEU A 477 11.80 3.34 -10.91
CA LEU A 477 11.17 4.61 -10.49
C LEU A 477 9.70 4.76 -10.88
N GLY A 478 9.16 3.79 -11.63
CA GLY A 478 7.80 3.84 -12.17
C GLY A 478 6.71 3.85 -11.11
N ALA A 479 5.46 3.80 -11.58
CA ALA A 479 4.31 3.63 -10.71
C ALA A 479 4.50 2.43 -9.78
N GLY A 480 4.28 2.62 -8.49
CA GLY A 480 4.60 1.64 -7.47
C GLY A 480 3.97 2.00 -6.13
N SER A 481 4.28 1.17 -5.14
CA SER A 481 3.77 1.31 -3.78
C SER A 481 4.90 1.26 -2.76
N ASN A 482 4.68 1.92 -1.63
CA ASN A 482 5.50 1.76 -0.44
C ASN A 482 5.28 0.37 0.15
N VAL A 483 6.35 -0.43 0.24
CA VAL A 483 6.36 -1.69 0.98
C VAL A 483 6.91 -1.40 2.37
N GLU A 484 6.01 -1.41 3.35
CA GLU A 484 6.35 -1.28 4.76
C GLU A 484 7.33 -2.37 5.17
N TYR A 485 8.37 -2.02 5.94
CA TYR A 485 9.44 -2.95 6.31
C TYR A 485 10.17 -3.59 5.11
N GLY A 486 10.18 -2.89 3.97
CA GLY A 486 10.78 -3.37 2.74
C GLY A 486 12.31 -3.26 2.66
N ASP A 487 12.96 -2.52 3.56
CA ASP A 487 14.42 -2.35 3.58
C ASP A 487 15.09 -3.36 4.51
N SER A 488 15.47 -4.52 3.97
CA SER A 488 16.11 -5.61 4.74
C SER A 488 17.54 -5.30 5.20
N PHE A 489 18.12 -4.16 4.80
CA PHE A 489 19.45 -3.72 5.21
C PHE A 489 19.42 -2.69 6.34
N ASP A 490 18.21 -2.31 6.77
CA ASP A 490 17.99 -1.36 7.84
C ASP A 490 17.27 -2.01 9.03
N THR A 491 17.74 -1.75 10.25
CA THR A 491 17.05 -2.23 11.46
C THR A 491 15.62 -1.69 11.56
N MET A 492 15.34 -0.48 11.08
CA MET A 492 14.00 0.09 10.98
C MET A 492 13.16 -0.51 9.85
N GLY A 493 13.75 -1.28 8.95
CA GLY A 493 13.05 -2.02 7.89
C GLY A 493 12.92 -3.49 8.20
N ASN A 494 13.77 -4.05 9.07
CA ASN A 494 13.62 -5.37 9.63
C ASN A 494 14.43 -5.46 10.93
N ALA A 495 13.78 -5.63 12.08
CA ALA A 495 14.48 -5.74 13.38
C ALA A 495 15.42 -6.95 13.49
N THR A 496 15.26 -7.92 12.58
CA THR A 496 16.14 -9.09 12.43
C THR A 496 17.10 -8.98 11.24
N ALA A 497 17.13 -7.83 10.54
CA ALA A 497 18.03 -7.55 9.41
C ALA A 497 19.47 -7.97 9.76
N GLY A 498 20.06 -8.87 8.97
CA GLY A 498 21.27 -9.63 9.31
C GLY A 498 22.30 -8.88 10.15
N LYS A 499 23.07 -7.96 9.54
CA LYS A 499 24.15 -7.22 10.22
C LYS A 499 23.67 -6.01 11.05
N ARG A 500 22.36 -5.77 11.14
CA ARG A 500 21.66 -4.72 11.91
C ARG A 500 22.33 -3.34 11.85
N HIS A 501 21.84 -2.49 10.96
CA HIS A 501 22.41 -1.17 10.75
C HIS A 501 21.33 -0.16 10.40
N PHE A 502 21.53 1.13 10.68
CA PHE A 502 20.68 2.19 10.13
C PHE A 502 21.27 2.71 8.83
N ASN A 503 20.42 3.05 7.87
CA ASN A 503 20.82 3.67 6.62
C ASN A 503 21.41 5.05 6.86
N ALA A 504 22.19 5.53 5.89
CA ALA A 504 22.93 6.79 6.02
C ALA A 504 22.01 8.00 6.23
N ARG A 505 20.81 7.98 5.62
CA ARG A 505 19.81 9.04 5.83
C ARG A 505 19.40 9.10 7.29
N TYR A 506 19.06 7.98 7.91
CA TYR A 506 18.58 7.96 9.30
C TYR A 506 19.68 8.39 10.27
N LYS A 507 20.93 7.96 10.02
CA LYS A 507 22.07 8.48 10.78
C LYS A 507 22.23 9.98 10.64
N ASN A 508 21.98 10.56 9.47
CA ASN A 508 22.01 12.02 9.30
C ASN A 508 20.85 12.73 10.00
N TYR A 509 19.64 12.16 9.97
CA TYR A 509 18.47 12.71 10.67
C TYR A 509 18.70 12.79 12.19
N LEU A 510 19.41 11.82 12.76
CA LEU A 510 19.77 11.76 14.18
C LEU A 510 21.02 12.59 14.54
N ASP A 511 21.60 13.30 13.58
CA ASP A 511 22.90 13.99 13.69
C ASP A 511 24.10 13.07 13.99
N TRP A 512 23.94 11.74 13.92
CA TRP A 512 25.02 10.79 14.11
C TRP A 512 25.98 10.75 12.92
N LEU A 513 25.47 10.99 11.73
CA LEU A 513 26.26 11.30 10.54
C LEU A 513 26.05 12.78 10.18
N PRO A 514 26.87 13.70 10.73
CA PRO A 514 26.70 15.13 10.48
C PRO A 514 26.73 15.46 8.99
N THR A 515 26.04 16.52 8.57
CA THR A 515 26.00 16.92 7.16
C THR A 515 27.37 17.28 6.61
N THR A 516 28.33 17.66 7.45
CA THR A 516 29.74 17.84 7.05
C THR A 516 30.41 16.54 6.56
N GLN A 517 29.84 15.37 6.88
CA GLN A 517 30.27 14.06 6.40
C GLN A 517 29.39 13.53 5.25
N VAL A 518 28.42 14.32 4.79
CA VAL A 518 27.54 14.00 3.67
C VAL A 518 27.92 14.88 2.49
N LYS A 519 28.23 14.28 1.34
CA LYS A 519 28.47 15.04 0.13
C LYS A 519 27.15 15.42 -0.51
N ILE A 520 26.79 16.69 -0.39
CA ILE A 520 25.68 17.28 -1.14
C ILE A 520 26.19 17.56 -2.56
N VAL A 521 25.54 16.98 -3.56
CA VAL A 521 25.89 17.13 -4.98
C VAL A 521 24.96 18.16 -5.62
N THR A 522 25.56 19.20 -6.19
CA THR A 522 24.87 20.30 -6.88
C THR A 522 25.39 20.55 -8.30
N ALA A 523 26.41 19.79 -8.72
CA ALA A 523 27.02 19.87 -10.04
C ALA A 523 27.42 18.47 -10.51
N SER A 524 27.60 18.28 -11.81
CA SER A 524 28.20 17.06 -12.35
C SER A 524 29.66 16.92 -11.90
N GLY A 525 30.13 15.69 -11.71
CA GLY A 525 31.52 15.42 -11.39
C GLY A 525 31.77 14.05 -10.78
N ASN A 526 33.04 13.81 -10.46
CA ASN A 526 33.49 12.62 -9.76
C ASN A 526 33.47 12.83 -8.25
N TYR A 527 32.94 11.84 -7.54
CA TYR A 527 32.79 11.85 -6.09
C TYR A 527 33.26 10.53 -5.51
N ARG A 528 33.99 10.59 -4.39
CA ARG A 528 34.37 9.41 -3.61
C ARG A 528 33.42 9.23 -2.43
N LEU A 529 32.91 8.02 -2.25
CA LEU A 529 31.99 7.62 -1.18
C LEU A 529 32.63 6.54 -0.31
N PHE A 530 32.73 6.80 0.99
CA PHE A 530 33.27 5.84 1.96
C PHE A 530 32.15 5.01 2.61
N ALA A 531 32.47 3.78 3.00
CA ALA A 531 31.51 2.88 3.63
C ALA A 531 30.95 3.47 4.95
N HIS A 532 29.64 3.65 5.04
CA HIS A 532 28.98 4.25 6.21
C HIS A 532 28.77 3.26 7.37
N ASP A 533 28.90 1.96 7.08
CA ASP A 533 28.73 0.88 8.05
C ASP A 533 30.04 0.47 8.74
N ALA A 534 31.15 1.10 8.36
CA ALA A 534 32.41 0.98 9.06
C ALA A 534 32.67 2.22 9.95
N THR A 535 33.01 1.99 11.22
CA THR A 535 33.16 3.07 12.21
C THR A 535 34.37 3.96 11.94
N ASN A 536 35.42 3.40 11.33
CA ASN A 536 36.71 4.05 11.07
C ASN A 536 36.91 4.51 9.60
N ALA A 537 35.88 4.50 8.76
CA ALA A 537 35.99 4.96 7.37
C ALA A 537 36.27 6.46 7.26
N ALA A 538 36.86 6.93 6.15
CA ALA A 538 36.99 8.38 5.94
C ALA A 538 35.64 9.03 5.58
N THR A 539 35.66 10.30 5.17
CA THR A 539 34.46 11.06 4.76
C THR A 539 34.63 11.55 3.32
N PRO A 540 33.55 11.74 2.54
CA PRO A 540 32.13 11.64 2.92
C PRO A 540 31.62 10.18 2.97
N ARG A 541 30.70 9.89 3.90
CA ARG A 541 30.12 8.54 4.08
C ARG A 541 28.72 8.38 3.50
N ALA A 542 28.17 9.45 2.92
CA ALA A 542 26.93 9.43 2.17
C ALA A 542 26.99 10.48 1.08
N VAL A 543 26.26 10.25 -0.01
CA VAL A 543 26.01 11.26 -1.04
C VAL A 543 24.53 11.57 -1.05
N ARG A 544 24.18 12.86 -1.09
CA ARG A 544 22.80 13.34 -1.20
C ARG A 544 22.63 14.17 -2.46
N ILE A 545 21.62 13.83 -3.25
CA ILE A 545 21.28 14.52 -4.51
C ILE A 545 19.80 14.92 -4.44
N ALA A 546 19.50 16.20 -4.65
CA ALA A 546 18.11 16.64 -4.68
C ALA A 546 17.43 16.15 -5.97
N ARG A 547 16.33 15.42 -5.86
CA ARG A 547 15.49 15.04 -7.00
C ARG A 547 14.54 16.17 -7.37
N ASN A 548 13.96 16.81 -6.36
CA ASN A 548 13.12 18.00 -6.45
C ASN A 548 13.12 18.73 -5.08
N ALA A 549 12.26 19.73 -4.91
CA ALA A 549 12.18 20.52 -3.67
C ALA A 549 11.82 19.70 -2.41
N GLN A 550 11.25 18.51 -2.57
CA GLN A 550 10.71 17.70 -1.46
C GLN A 550 11.43 16.36 -1.28
N THR A 551 12.01 15.79 -2.34
CA THR A 551 12.58 14.43 -2.37
C THR A 551 14.07 14.47 -2.74
N ASN A 552 14.86 13.64 -2.06
CA ASN A 552 16.29 13.49 -2.30
C ASN A 552 16.64 12.01 -2.52
N TYR A 553 17.65 11.76 -3.34
CA TYR A 553 18.38 10.50 -3.37
C TYR A 553 19.47 10.49 -2.29
N TRP A 554 19.61 9.35 -1.64
CA TRP A 554 20.67 9.01 -0.69
C TRP A 554 21.42 7.80 -1.22
N LEU A 555 22.70 7.99 -1.45
CA LEU A 555 23.62 6.97 -1.93
C LEU A 555 24.51 6.54 -0.76
N GLU A 556 24.65 5.23 -0.57
CA GLU A 556 25.46 4.66 0.50
C GLU A 556 26.28 3.46 0.02
N PHE A 557 27.46 3.31 0.60
CA PHE A 557 28.33 2.16 0.39
C PHE A 557 28.44 1.34 1.68
N ARG A 558 28.54 0.02 1.55
CA ARG A 558 28.55 -0.92 2.68
C ARG A 558 29.70 -1.92 2.55
N GLN A 559 30.28 -2.30 3.69
CA GLN A 559 31.37 -3.29 3.78
C GLN A 559 31.14 -4.36 4.86
N LYS A 560 30.02 -4.31 5.61
CA LYS A 560 29.67 -5.34 6.62
C LYS A 560 28.80 -6.47 6.10
N PHE A 561 28.06 -6.24 5.03
CA PHE A 561 27.13 -7.20 4.42
C PHE A 561 27.88 -8.11 3.45
N THR A 562 28.88 -8.85 3.94
CA THR A 562 29.80 -9.66 3.12
C THR A 562 29.11 -10.83 2.42
N ASP A 563 27.93 -11.25 2.89
CA ASP A 563 27.06 -12.23 2.26
C ASP A 563 26.25 -11.65 1.09
N ARG A 564 26.32 -10.33 0.87
CA ARG A 564 25.61 -9.59 -0.18
C ARG A 564 26.61 -8.93 -1.13
N PRO A 565 27.11 -9.64 -2.15
CA PRO A 565 28.16 -9.14 -3.02
C PRO A 565 27.78 -7.83 -3.73
N ALA A 566 26.51 -7.64 -4.07
CA ALA A 566 26.04 -6.40 -4.71
C ALA A 566 26.31 -5.15 -3.85
N LEU A 567 26.12 -5.25 -2.53
CA LEU A 567 26.42 -4.14 -1.62
C LEU A 567 27.92 -3.89 -1.45
N MET A 568 28.74 -4.94 -1.60
CA MET A 568 30.20 -4.87 -1.45
C MET A 568 30.90 -4.26 -2.67
N ASP A 569 30.24 -4.28 -3.83
CA ASP A 569 30.75 -3.88 -5.14
C ASP A 569 29.84 -2.87 -5.87
N GLY A 570 28.93 -2.23 -5.12
CA GLY A 570 27.94 -1.32 -5.67
C GLY A 570 27.46 -0.31 -4.64
N VAL A 571 26.70 0.68 -5.11
CA VAL A 571 26.12 1.72 -4.26
C VAL A 571 24.64 1.42 -4.02
N GLY A 572 24.20 1.45 -2.76
CA GLY A 572 22.79 1.36 -2.41
C GLY A 572 22.08 2.69 -2.65
N LEU A 573 20.89 2.65 -3.25
CA LEU A 573 20.08 3.83 -3.52
C LEU A 573 18.84 3.84 -2.63
N ARG A 574 18.62 4.96 -1.94
CA ARG A 574 17.36 5.27 -1.29
C ARG A 574 16.85 6.59 -1.78
N TRP A 575 15.55 6.80 -1.75
CA TRP A 575 15.01 8.15 -1.75
C TRP A 575 14.25 8.43 -0.45
N ALA A 576 14.26 9.69 -0.03
CA ALA A 576 13.57 10.13 1.16
C ALA A 576 13.15 11.58 1.02
N ARG A 577 12.05 11.92 1.66
CA ARG A 577 11.62 13.31 1.84
C ARG A 577 12.33 13.95 3.03
N THR A 578 12.21 15.26 3.17
CA THR A 578 12.77 16.01 4.31
C THR A 578 12.06 15.66 5.64
N GLY A 579 12.76 15.90 6.76
CA GLY A 579 12.22 15.66 8.10
C GLY A 579 12.12 14.17 8.46
N ASN A 580 11.17 13.84 9.34
CA ASN A 580 10.95 12.48 9.85
C ASN A 580 10.08 11.63 8.92
N GLN A 581 10.43 11.51 7.64
CA GLN A 581 9.68 10.66 6.71
C GLN A 581 10.21 9.23 6.67
N PRO A 582 9.50 8.23 6.14
CA PRO A 582 10.12 6.95 5.83
C PRO A 582 11.21 7.09 4.75
N SER A 583 12.28 6.30 4.84
CA SER A 583 13.23 6.11 3.73
C SER A 583 12.73 4.96 2.86
N LEU A 584 12.85 5.07 1.53
CA LEU A 584 12.49 3.97 0.63
C LEU A 584 13.74 3.48 -0.11
N LEU A 585 14.10 2.22 0.10
CA LEU A 585 15.07 1.48 -0.71
C LEU A 585 14.57 1.36 -2.15
N LEU A 586 15.44 1.69 -3.10
CA LEU A 586 15.18 1.52 -4.52
C LEU A 586 15.86 0.25 -4.99
N ASP A 587 15.08 -0.63 -5.61
CA ASP A 587 15.58 -1.82 -6.26
C ASP A 587 16.03 -1.49 -7.68
N VAL A 588 17.35 -1.40 -7.90
CA VAL A 588 17.93 -1.13 -9.23
C VAL A 588 18.04 -2.39 -10.09
N THR A 589 17.61 -3.54 -9.57
CA THR A 589 17.52 -4.83 -10.25
C THR A 589 16.07 -5.34 -10.20
N PRO A 590 15.08 -4.52 -10.59
CA PRO A 590 13.68 -4.82 -10.34
C PRO A 590 13.28 -6.17 -10.95
N GLY A 591 12.63 -7.00 -10.14
CA GLY A 591 12.17 -8.33 -10.55
C GLY A 591 13.27 -9.40 -10.62
N SER A 592 14.46 -9.15 -10.07
CA SER A 592 15.49 -10.19 -9.91
C SER A 592 14.99 -11.34 -9.03
N ALA A 593 15.61 -12.51 -9.19
CA ALA A 593 15.30 -13.68 -8.38
C ALA A 593 15.69 -13.53 -6.90
N ASP A 594 16.63 -12.63 -6.57
CA ASP A 594 17.04 -12.34 -5.18
C ASP A 594 16.16 -11.21 -4.56
N GLY A 595 15.14 -10.77 -5.30
CA GLY A 595 14.24 -9.69 -4.87
C GLY A 595 15.02 -8.39 -4.67
N LYS A 596 14.93 -7.82 -3.46
CA LYS A 596 15.59 -6.54 -3.13
C LYS A 596 17.00 -6.73 -2.56
N ASN A 597 17.48 -7.97 -2.45
CA ASN A 597 18.76 -8.30 -1.84
C ASN A 597 19.97 -7.91 -2.69
N ASP A 598 19.76 -7.72 -4.01
CA ASP A 598 20.76 -7.28 -4.99
C ASP A 598 20.53 -5.84 -5.48
N SER A 599 19.71 -5.06 -4.76
CA SER A 599 19.28 -3.68 -5.08
C SER A 599 20.40 -2.63 -5.23
N ALA A 600 21.67 -2.99 -5.01
CA ALA A 600 22.79 -2.08 -5.17
C ALA A 600 23.16 -1.90 -6.64
N LEU A 601 23.42 -0.66 -7.03
CA LEU A 601 23.90 -0.33 -8.37
C LEU A 601 25.38 -0.71 -8.46
N LEU A 602 25.68 -1.78 -9.21
CA LEU A 602 27.03 -2.30 -9.38
C LEU A 602 27.95 -1.34 -10.15
N ILE A 603 29.26 -1.45 -9.89
CA ILE A 603 30.30 -0.80 -10.67
C ILE A 603 30.09 -1.02 -12.18
N GLY A 604 30.18 0.08 -12.93
CA GLY A 604 30.02 0.12 -14.38
C GLY A 604 28.58 0.26 -14.88
N ARG A 605 27.58 0.20 -13.99
CA ARG A 605 26.16 0.40 -14.33
C ARG A 605 25.71 1.83 -14.04
N THR A 606 24.81 2.36 -14.86
CA THR A 606 24.28 3.72 -14.69
C THR A 606 22.81 3.67 -14.26
N PHE A 607 22.49 4.25 -13.12
CA PHE A 607 21.11 4.60 -12.78
C PHE A 607 20.77 5.96 -13.37
N SER A 608 19.59 6.08 -13.98
CA SER A 608 19.13 7.33 -14.61
C SER A 608 17.69 7.68 -14.22
N ASP A 609 17.51 8.78 -13.47
CA ASP A 609 16.23 9.49 -13.40
C ASP A 609 16.20 10.54 -14.51
N ARG A 610 15.66 10.17 -15.68
CA ARG A 610 15.59 11.03 -16.87
C ARG A 610 14.67 12.24 -16.67
N VAL A 611 13.68 12.15 -15.79
CA VAL A 611 12.74 13.24 -15.51
C VAL A 611 13.45 14.32 -14.69
N ALA A 612 14.18 13.91 -13.66
CA ALA A 612 14.99 14.80 -12.84
C ALA A 612 16.32 15.21 -13.50
N GLY A 613 16.75 14.48 -14.55
CA GLY A 613 18.05 14.67 -15.18
C GLY A 613 19.20 14.30 -14.25
N ILE A 614 19.12 13.15 -13.59
CA ILE A 614 20.14 12.67 -12.64
C ILE A 614 20.64 11.31 -13.11
N HIS A 615 21.95 11.22 -13.32
CA HIS A 615 22.61 9.99 -13.75
C HIS A 615 23.76 9.67 -12.78
N ILE A 616 23.80 8.44 -12.29
CA ILE A 616 24.73 7.98 -11.25
C ILE A 616 25.40 6.72 -11.76
N THR A 617 26.74 6.70 -11.77
CA THR A 617 27.53 5.55 -12.23
C THR A 617 28.67 5.28 -11.26
N PRO A 618 28.70 4.15 -10.55
CA PRO A 618 29.86 3.75 -9.76
C PRO A 618 30.98 3.28 -10.70
N LEU A 619 32.16 3.84 -10.52
CA LEU A 619 33.27 3.68 -11.46
C LEU A 619 34.24 2.58 -11.04
N ALA A 620 34.66 2.58 -9.77
CA ALA A 620 35.67 1.68 -9.25
C ALA A 620 35.72 1.74 -7.71
N LYS A 621 36.32 0.72 -7.11
CA LYS A 621 36.76 0.77 -5.71
C LYS A 621 37.95 1.72 -5.56
N GLY A 622 37.97 2.47 -4.47
CA GLY A 622 38.99 3.50 -4.20
C GLY A 622 40.30 2.96 -3.65
N GLY A 623 40.36 1.68 -3.26
CA GLY A 623 41.54 1.04 -2.68
C GLY A 623 41.84 1.49 -1.25
N THR A 624 40.82 1.88 -0.49
CA THR A 624 40.97 2.36 0.89
C THR A 624 40.67 1.25 1.89
N VAL A 625 41.01 1.46 3.18
CA VAL A 625 40.67 0.52 4.25
C VAL A 625 40.01 1.27 5.41
N PRO A 626 38.70 1.07 5.69
CA PRO A 626 37.70 0.35 4.89
C PRO A 626 37.56 0.88 3.46
N GLU A 627 37.03 0.04 2.57
CA GLU A 627 36.92 0.36 1.15
C GLU A 627 36.04 1.59 0.88
N SER A 628 36.32 2.27 -0.23
CA SER A 628 35.53 3.36 -0.78
C SER A 628 35.14 3.07 -2.23
N LEU A 629 34.21 3.86 -2.76
CA LEU A 629 33.67 3.72 -4.09
C LEU A 629 33.70 5.07 -4.79
N ASP A 630 34.29 5.12 -5.98
CA ASP A 630 34.27 6.30 -6.84
C ASP A 630 33.00 6.29 -7.70
N LEU A 631 32.36 7.45 -7.82
CA LEU A 631 31.10 7.67 -8.50
C LEU A 631 31.25 8.81 -9.51
N GLN A 632 30.77 8.61 -10.74
CA GLN A 632 30.43 9.71 -11.64
C GLN A 632 28.97 10.09 -11.40
N VAL A 633 28.70 11.37 -11.19
CA VAL A 633 27.34 11.91 -11.21
C VAL A 633 27.24 12.94 -12.32
N ASN A 634 26.22 12.82 -13.16
CA ASN A 634 25.89 13.79 -14.19
C ASN A 634 24.49 14.37 -13.94
N LEU A 635 24.40 15.69 -13.87
CA LEU A 635 23.17 16.45 -13.71
C LEU A 635 22.83 17.16 -15.03
N GLY A 636 21.65 16.88 -15.57
CA GLY A 636 21.17 17.38 -16.85
C GLY A 636 20.22 16.38 -17.51
N LYS A 637 19.32 16.87 -18.37
CA LYS A 637 18.42 16.00 -19.15
C LYS A 637 19.08 15.41 -20.40
N PHE A 638 20.18 16.03 -20.85
CA PHE A 638 20.96 15.60 -22.01
C PHE A 638 20.10 15.25 -23.24
N THR A 639 19.19 16.16 -23.63
CA THR A 639 18.14 15.88 -24.64
C THR A 639 18.66 15.54 -26.04
N ASN A 640 19.90 15.92 -26.35
CA ASN A 640 20.55 15.66 -27.65
C ASN A 640 21.57 14.52 -27.57
N ASN A 641 21.65 13.82 -26.43
CA ASN A 641 22.60 12.74 -26.20
C ASN A 641 22.28 11.54 -27.08
N GLN A 642 23.29 11.01 -27.73
CA GLN A 642 23.21 9.87 -28.61
C GLN A 642 23.67 8.62 -27.87
N LEU A 643 23.05 7.48 -28.19
CA LEU A 643 23.38 6.21 -27.52
C LEU A 643 24.76 5.72 -27.99
N PRO A 644 25.59 5.16 -27.08
CA PRO A 644 26.83 4.52 -27.49
C PRO A 644 26.56 3.25 -28.30
N SER A 645 27.50 2.90 -29.17
CA SER A 645 27.50 1.66 -29.94
C SER A 645 28.57 0.72 -29.43
N VAL A 646 28.33 -0.58 -29.45
CA VAL A 646 29.29 -1.59 -28.98
C VAL A 646 29.20 -2.87 -29.81
N THR A 647 30.36 -3.47 -30.07
CA THR A 647 30.49 -4.84 -30.55
C THR A 647 31.23 -5.67 -29.51
N LEU A 648 30.91 -6.97 -29.42
CA LEU A 648 31.50 -7.86 -28.44
C LEU A 648 32.17 -9.05 -29.12
N THR A 649 33.45 -9.29 -28.77
CA THR A 649 34.22 -10.44 -29.25
C THR A 649 34.71 -11.29 -28.09
N ALA A 650 34.92 -12.59 -28.35
CA ALA A 650 35.51 -13.53 -27.42
C ALA A 650 36.73 -14.21 -28.05
N SER A 651 37.77 -14.47 -27.27
CA SER A 651 38.96 -15.19 -27.72
C SER A 651 38.66 -16.61 -28.21
N ALA A 652 37.57 -17.21 -27.72
CA ALA A 652 36.98 -18.45 -28.21
C ALA A 652 35.47 -18.46 -27.89
N THR A 653 34.65 -19.00 -28.79
CA THR A 653 33.21 -19.23 -28.57
C THR A 653 32.89 -20.65 -28.07
N ALA A 654 33.91 -21.51 -28.00
CA ALA A 654 33.84 -22.83 -27.40
C ALA A 654 35.15 -23.17 -26.67
N ALA A 655 35.06 -23.70 -25.45
CA ALA A 655 36.23 -24.12 -24.69
C ALA A 655 35.93 -25.29 -23.73
N PHE A 656 36.98 -25.97 -23.27
CA PHE A 656 36.86 -26.95 -22.19
C PHE A 656 36.60 -26.27 -20.84
N ALA A 657 35.96 -26.98 -19.91
CA ALA A 657 35.78 -26.48 -18.55
C ALA A 657 37.13 -26.12 -17.91
N GLY A 658 37.19 -24.97 -17.25
CA GLY A 658 38.39 -24.40 -16.63
C GLY A 658 39.27 -23.55 -17.56
N ALA A 659 39.06 -23.58 -18.89
CA ALA A 659 39.81 -22.74 -19.81
C ALA A 659 39.38 -21.26 -19.69
N PRO A 660 40.33 -20.31 -19.64
CA PRO A 660 40.01 -18.89 -19.65
C PRO A 660 39.59 -18.44 -21.04
N ILE A 661 38.55 -17.59 -21.10
CA ILE A 661 38.13 -16.89 -22.31
C ILE A 661 38.18 -15.39 -22.01
N THR A 662 38.81 -14.64 -22.90
CA THR A 662 38.90 -13.18 -22.83
C THR A 662 37.84 -12.56 -23.74
N PHE A 663 37.08 -11.63 -23.18
CA PHE A 663 36.04 -10.88 -23.87
C PHE A 663 36.50 -9.45 -24.07
N THR A 664 36.32 -8.91 -25.28
CA THR A 664 36.68 -7.52 -25.62
C THR A 664 35.47 -6.81 -26.21
N ALA A 665 35.03 -5.75 -25.55
CA ALA A 665 34.00 -4.83 -26.01
C ALA A 665 34.65 -3.67 -26.75
N ASP A 666 34.38 -3.54 -28.04
CA ASP A 666 34.80 -2.39 -28.84
C ASP A 666 33.61 -1.44 -28.96
N ALA A 667 33.71 -0.29 -28.30
CA ALA A 667 32.60 0.65 -28.12
C ALA A 667 33.01 2.07 -28.51
N THR A 668 32.05 2.81 -29.08
CA THR A 668 32.21 4.21 -29.45
C THR A 668 30.98 5.00 -29.07
N ASP A 669 31.19 6.24 -28.68
CA ASP A 669 30.13 7.20 -28.37
C ASP A 669 30.13 8.32 -29.41
N PRO A 670 29.02 8.62 -30.09
CA PRO A 670 28.95 9.69 -31.09
C PRO A 670 29.25 11.08 -30.53
N ASP A 671 28.99 11.32 -29.24
CA ASP A 671 29.21 12.60 -28.58
C ASP A 671 30.61 12.71 -27.95
N GLY A 672 31.41 11.63 -28.03
CA GLY A 672 32.76 11.56 -27.49
C GLY A 672 32.81 11.39 -25.97
N ASP A 673 31.73 10.90 -25.37
CA ASP A 673 31.65 10.73 -23.93
C ASP A 673 32.55 9.62 -23.38
N THR A 674 32.92 9.76 -22.11
CA THR A 674 33.58 8.68 -21.38
C THR A 674 32.59 7.56 -21.14
N LEU A 675 33.01 6.32 -21.37
CA LEU A 675 32.15 5.14 -21.30
C LEU A 675 32.41 4.32 -20.04
N ALA A 676 31.32 3.81 -19.46
CA ALA A 676 31.33 2.81 -18.39
C ALA A 676 30.87 1.45 -18.92
N TYR A 677 31.48 0.38 -18.44
CA TYR A 677 31.26 -0.99 -18.91
C TYR A 677 30.72 -1.85 -17.78
N SER A 678 29.67 -2.62 -18.05
CA SER A 678 29.15 -3.63 -17.14
C SER A 678 29.01 -4.97 -17.84
N TRP A 679 29.26 -6.04 -17.10
CA TRP A 679 29.33 -7.40 -17.64
C TRP A 679 28.32 -8.31 -16.95
N ASP A 680 27.66 -9.13 -17.76
CA ASP A 680 26.77 -10.20 -17.33
C ASP A 680 27.22 -11.47 -18.06
N PHE A 681 27.70 -12.46 -17.30
CA PHE A 681 28.25 -13.69 -17.87
C PHE A 681 27.22 -14.83 -17.96
N GLY A 682 25.94 -14.55 -17.70
CA GLY A 682 24.86 -15.54 -17.80
C GLY A 682 24.96 -16.65 -16.74
N ASP A 683 25.51 -16.36 -15.58
CA ASP A 683 25.59 -17.28 -14.44
C ASP A 683 25.29 -16.68 -13.07
N ASN A 684 24.73 -15.46 -13.05
CA ASN A 684 24.42 -14.71 -11.84
C ASN A 684 25.64 -14.35 -10.97
N ALA A 685 26.87 -14.66 -11.41
CA ALA A 685 28.06 -14.21 -10.71
C ALA A 685 28.20 -12.69 -10.88
N ILE A 686 28.31 -11.97 -9.77
CA ILE A 686 28.57 -10.53 -9.78
C ILE A 686 30.03 -10.30 -10.16
N VAL A 687 30.24 -9.60 -11.27
CA VAL A 687 31.56 -9.17 -11.73
C VAL A 687 31.54 -7.66 -11.91
N ALA A 688 32.12 -6.97 -10.95
CA ALA A 688 32.19 -5.52 -10.87
C ALA A 688 33.43 -4.99 -11.60
N ALA A 689 33.44 -5.13 -12.92
CA ALA A 689 34.57 -4.78 -13.78
C ALA A 689 34.21 -3.69 -14.78
N ASN A 690 34.52 -2.43 -14.45
CA ASN A 690 34.36 -1.29 -15.35
C ASN A 690 35.53 -1.17 -16.33
N THR A 691 35.60 -2.09 -17.28
CA THR A 691 36.66 -2.17 -18.29
C THR A 691 36.12 -2.76 -19.58
N ASN A 692 36.74 -2.40 -20.71
CA ASN A 692 36.40 -2.91 -22.03
C ASN A 692 36.90 -4.35 -22.28
N GLN A 693 37.72 -4.92 -21.39
CA GLN A 693 38.21 -6.29 -21.50
C GLN A 693 38.16 -7.03 -20.17
N VAL A 694 37.56 -8.23 -20.17
CA VAL A 694 37.49 -9.12 -19.00
C VAL A 694 37.81 -10.56 -19.39
N SER A 695 38.56 -11.28 -18.56
CA SER A 695 38.80 -12.72 -18.71
C SER A 695 38.02 -13.52 -17.69
N ARG A 696 37.46 -14.65 -18.12
CA ARG A 696 36.55 -15.45 -17.29
C ARG A 696 36.71 -16.94 -17.54
N THR A 697 36.54 -17.75 -16.49
CA THR A 697 36.57 -19.21 -16.53
C THR A 697 35.26 -19.82 -16.03
N TRP A 698 34.95 -21.02 -16.51
CA TRP A 698 33.74 -21.77 -16.13
C TRP A 698 34.08 -23.22 -15.81
N SER A 699 33.60 -23.74 -14.69
CA SER A 699 33.74 -25.16 -14.34
C SER A 699 32.58 -26.02 -14.81
N VAL A 700 31.40 -25.43 -15.03
CA VAL A 700 30.18 -26.15 -15.39
C VAL A 700 29.98 -26.14 -16.90
N ALA A 701 29.83 -27.34 -17.50
CA ALA A 701 29.55 -27.49 -18.91
C ALA A 701 28.11 -27.06 -19.24
N ARG A 702 27.98 -25.88 -19.88
CA ARG A 702 26.73 -25.35 -20.44
C ARG A 702 27.03 -24.24 -21.45
N GLU A 703 25.99 -23.72 -22.10
CA GLU A 703 26.08 -22.48 -22.86
C GLU A 703 25.88 -21.26 -21.94
N TYR A 704 26.61 -20.18 -22.19
CA TYR A 704 26.57 -18.93 -21.42
C TYR A 704 26.35 -17.76 -22.37
N TRP A 705 25.33 -16.96 -22.07
CA TRP A 705 25.05 -15.71 -22.76
C TRP A 705 25.84 -14.59 -22.09
N VAL A 706 26.99 -14.23 -22.67
CA VAL A 706 27.85 -13.18 -22.13
C VAL A 706 27.48 -11.86 -22.78
N ARG A 707 27.02 -10.91 -21.99
CA ARG A 707 26.57 -9.59 -22.41
C ARG A 707 27.43 -8.50 -21.78
N CYS A 708 27.77 -7.50 -22.59
CA CYS A 708 28.36 -6.25 -22.13
C CYS A 708 27.36 -5.12 -22.39
N THR A 709 27.10 -4.31 -21.38
CA THR A 709 26.36 -3.05 -21.51
C THR A 709 27.32 -1.89 -21.27
N VAL A 710 27.34 -0.95 -22.20
CA VAL A 710 28.18 0.23 -22.21
C VAL A 710 27.31 1.46 -22.04
N SER A 711 27.61 2.30 -21.06
CA SER A 711 26.86 3.52 -20.77
C SER A 711 27.74 4.76 -20.97
N ASP A 712 27.14 5.82 -21.50
CA ASP A 712 27.72 7.18 -21.57
C ASP A 712 27.63 7.94 -20.23
N MET A 713 27.04 7.33 -19.21
CA MET A 713 26.79 7.92 -17.89
C MET A 713 25.86 9.15 -17.88
N LYS A 714 25.18 9.42 -19.00
CA LYS A 714 24.16 10.47 -19.22
C LYS A 714 22.81 9.90 -19.64
N GLY A 715 22.67 8.58 -19.53
CA GLY A 715 21.43 7.85 -19.73
C GLY A 715 21.31 7.19 -21.10
N GLY A 716 22.31 7.27 -21.97
CA GLY A 716 22.41 6.39 -23.12
C GLY A 716 23.15 5.10 -22.76
N GLU A 717 22.68 4.01 -23.35
CA GLU A 717 23.28 2.68 -23.20
C GLU A 717 23.26 1.94 -24.54
N GLY A 718 24.38 1.27 -24.81
CA GLY A 718 24.55 0.31 -25.89
C GLY A 718 24.88 -1.05 -25.30
N SER A 719 24.46 -2.15 -25.92
CA SER A 719 24.79 -3.48 -25.44
C SER A 719 24.93 -4.50 -26.56
N ALA A 720 25.88 -5.40 -26.37
CA ALA A 720 26.18 -6.51 -27.27
C ALA A 720 26.43 -7.78 -26.46
N ALA A 721 26.23 -8.93 -27.08
CA ALA A 721 26.38 -10.21 -26.42
C ALA A 721 26.98 -11.27 -27.35
N VAL A 722 27.58 -12.30 -26.75
CA VAL A 722 28.15 -13.46 -27.43
C VAL A 722 27.77 -14.72 -26.66
N LEU A 723 27.37 -15.76 -27.40
CA LEU A 723 27.09 -17.08 -26.84
C LEU A 723 28.39 -17.89 -26.78
N VAL A 724 28.70 -18.43 -25.61
CA VAL A 724 29.89 -19.26 -25.38
C VAL A 724 29.47 -20.65 -24.92
N ARG A 725 30.05 -21.69 -25.52
CA ARG A 725 29.84 -23.08 -25.13
C ARG A 725 31.00 -23.61 -24.29
N ILE A 726 30.71 -24.12 -23.10
CA ILE A 726 31.69 -24.78 -22.24
C ILE A 726 31.42 -26.28 -22.21
N GLY A 727 32.44 -27.07 -22.57
CA GLY A 727 32.36 -28.53 -22.60
C GLY A 727 31.23 -29.06 -23.50
N ASN A 728 30.54 -30.10 -23.05
CA ASN A 728 29.40 -30.72 -23.73
C ASN A 728 28.12 -30.52 -22.90
N PRO A 729 27.36 -29.43 -23.11
CA PRO A 729 26.12 -29.15 -22.38
C PRO A 729 25.07 -30.25 -22.53
N SER A 730 24.42 -30.62 -21.43
CA SER A 730 23.19 -31.42 -21.44
C SER A 730 21.92 -30.57 -21.35
N THR A 731 22.08 -29.25 -21.27
CA THR A 731 21.02 -28.25 -21.17
C THR A 731 20.81 -27.54 -22.51
N TYR A 732 19.68 -26.86 -22.64
CA TYR A 732 19.24 -26.20 -23.86
C TYR A 732 19.14 -24.69 -23.68
N ARG A 733 18.86 -24.00 -24.79
CA ARG A 733 18.62 -22.55 -24.82
C ARG A 733 17.32 -22.21 -25.53
N ILE A 734 16.80 -21.03 -25.22
CA ILE A 734 15.77 -20.30 -25.96
C ILE A 734 16.38 -18.98 -26.41
N ALA A 735 16.36 -18.70 -27.72
CA ALA A 735 16.82 -17.43 -28.26
C ALA A 735 15.77 -16.77 -29.16
N GLY A 736 15.79 -15.44 -29.17
CA GLY A 736 14.86 -14.64 -29.96
C GLY A 736 15.15 -13.16 -29.91
N ARG A 737 14.20 -12.37 -30.41
CA ARG A 737 14.24 -10.91 -30.37
C ARG A 737 12.96 -10.34 -29.77
N VAL A 738 13.09 -9.21 -29.08
CA VAL A 738 11.95 -8.36 -28.74
C VAL A 738 11.90 -7.20 -29.72
N LEU A 739 10.76 -7.06 -30.41
CA LEU A 739 10.56 -6.09 -31.47
C LEU A 739 9.30 -5.25 -31.21
N GLN A 740 9.27 -4.03 -31.73
CA GLN A 740 8.08 -3.18 -31.83
C GLN A 740 7.96 -2.71 -33.28
N GLY A 741 6.93 -3.17 -34.00
CA GLY A 741 6.76 -2.86 -35.42
C GLY A 741 7.99 -3.23 -36.26
N GLY A 742 8.67 -4.33 -35.89
CA GLY A 742 9.90 -4.80 -36.53
C GLY A 742 11.20 -4.10 -36.08
N LYS A 743 11.13 -3.06 -35.23
CA LYS A 743 12.32 -2.40 -34.67
C LYS A 743 12.75 -3.07 -33.37
N PRO A 744 14.05 -3.21 -33.09
CA PRO A 744 14.52 -3.82 -31.84
C PRO A 744 14.18 -2.97 -30.62
N VAL A 745 13.80 -3.62 -29.52
CA VAL A 745 13.57 -2.97 -28.22
C VAL A 745 14.65 -3.44 -27.25
N PRO A 746 15.65 -2.60 -26.93
CA PRO A 746 16.74 -2.95 -26.01
C PRO A 746 16.31 -2.86 -24.54
N GLY A 747 17.06 -3.54 -23.66
CA GLY A 747 16.87 -3.43 -22.20
C GLY A 747 15.59 -4.08 -21.66
N VAL A 748 14.87 -4.87 -22.47
CA VAL A 748 13.68 -5.62 -22.03
C VAL A 748 14.14 -6.84 -21.26
N ARG A 749 13.64 -7.03 -20.03
CA ARG A 749 13.88 -8.24 -19.26
C ARG A 749 13.10 -9.39 -19.88
N VAL A 750 13.77 -10.49 -20.17
CA VAL A 750 13.13 -11.73 -20.65
C VAL A 750 13.47 -12.83 -19.68
N GLU A 751 12.46 -13.56 -19.21
CA GLU A 751 12.59 -14.61 -18.20
C GLU A 751 11.85 -15.87 -18.60
N VAL A 752 12.26 -17.00 -18.03
CA VAL A 752 11.60 -18.30 -18.20
C VAL A 752 11.26 -18.91 -16.86
N SER A 753 9.96 -19.12 -16.61
CA SER A 753 9.40 -19.81 -15.44
C SER A 753 10.06 -19.40 -14.09
N ASN A 754 10.51 -18.14 -13.96
CA ASN A 754 11.29 -17.61 -12.84
C ASN A 754 12.62 -18.34 -12.52
N THR A 755 13.18 -19.07 -13.50
CA THR A 755 14.41 -19.89 -13.33
C THR A 755 15.66 -19.27 -13.98
N GLN A 756 15.48 -18.56 -15.10
CA GLN A 756 16.53 -17.90 -15.86
C GLN A 756 15.97 -16.58 -16.38
N GLN A 757 16.81 -15.55 -16.42
CA GLN A 757 16.47 -14.26 -16.99
C GLN A 757 17.67 -13.67 -17.71
N THR A 758 17.40 -12.79 -18.67
CA THR A 758 18.38 -11.94 -19.32
C THR A 758 17.70 -10.65 -19.75
N TYR A 759 18.44 -9.75 -20.39
CA TYR A 759 17.89 -8.55 -20.97
C TYR A 759 18.30 -8.43 -22.44
N THR A 760 17.44 -7.84 -23.25
CA THR A 760 17.72 -7.67 -24.68
C THR A 760 18.89 -6.74 -24.94
N THR A 761 19.70 -7.09 -25.94
CA THR A 761 20.80 -6.26 -26.47
C THR A 761 20.29 -5.07 -27.29
N SER A 762 21.18 -4.20 -27.76
CA SER A 762 20.83 -3.04 -28.62
C SER A 762 20.08 -3.44 -29.90
N ASP A 763 20.29 -4.65 -30.41
CA ASP A 763 19.57 -5.20 -31.57
C ASP A 763 18.33 -6.03 -31.18
N GLY A 764 17.89 -5.94 -29.92
CA GLY A 764 16.70 -6.59 -29.39
C GLY A 764 16.89 -8.08 -29.10
N ALA A 765 18.08 -8.64 -29.29
CA ALA A 765 18.32 -10.08 -29.13
C ALA A 765 18.42 -10.50 -27.66
N TYR A 766 17.93 -11.69 -27.35
CA TYR A 766 18.09 -12.34 -26.05
C TYR A 766 18.37 -13.83 -26.22
N THR A 767 19.10 -14.41 -25.27
CA THR A 767 19.27 -15.86 -25.16
C THR A 767 19.21 -16.29 -23.70
N LEU A 768 18.31 -17.21 -23.39
CA LEU A 768 18.19 -17.88 -22.09
C LEU A 768 18.83 -19.26 -22.20
N THR A 769 19.86 -19.53 -21.41
CA THR A 769 20.63 -20.79 -21.47
C THR A 769 20.44 -21.64 -20.22
N GLY A 770 20.97 -22.87 -20.22
CA GLY A 770 20.96 -23.74 -19.04
C GLY A 770 19.59 -24.37 -18.75
N LEU A 771 18.68 -24.40 -19.71
CA LEU A 771 17.30 -24.87 -19.54
C LEU A 771 17.22 -26.40 -19.63
N ALA A 772 16.43 -27.01 -18.74
CA ALA A 772 16.14 -28.43 -18.79
C ALA A 772 15.13 -28.78 -19.91
N ARG A 773 15.03 -30.06 -20.27
CA ARG A 773 13.97 -30.57 -21.15
C ARG A 773 12.61 -30.38 -20.47
N GLY A 774 11.58 -29.95 -21.21
CA GLY A 774 10.23 -29.79 -20.68
C GLY A 774 9.58 -28.46 -21.04
N PRO A 775 8.40 -28.17 -20.47
CA PRO A 775 7.67 -26.93 -20.72
C PRO A 775 8.33 -25.73 -20.03
N HIS A 776 8.41 -24.61 -20.75
CA HIS A 776 8.97 -23.34 -20.32
C HIS A 776 8.06 -22.20 -20.75
N THR A 777 7.68 -21.34 -19.82
CA THR A 777 6.91 -20.12 -20.13
C THR A 777 7.89 -18.97 -20.31
N VAL A 778 7.90 -18.36 -21.49
CA VAL A 778 8.74 -17.19 -21.78
C VAL A 778 7.94 -15.92 -21.50
N THR A 779 8.47 -15.03 -20.65
CA THR A 779 7.83 -13.76 -20.29
C THR A 779 8.80 -12.62 -20.59
N ALA A 780 8.30 -11.51 -21.14
CA ALA A 780 9.06 -10.27 -21.24
C ALA A 780 8.40 -9.18 -20.39
N ILE A 781 9.24 -8.35 -19.77
CA ILE A 781 8.83 -7.33 -18.81
C ILE A 781 9.67 -6.08 -19.05
N ALA A 782 8.99 -4.96 -19.25
CA ALA A 782 9.55 -3.61 -19.26
C ALA A 782 8.41 -2.62 -18.99
N GLU A 783 8.68 -1.57 -18.21
CA GLU A 783 7.71 -0.50 -17.98
C GLU A 783 7.24 0.13 -19.31
N GLY A 784 5.94 0.41 -19.37
CA GLY A 784 5.35 1.06 -20.54
C GLY A 784 5.05 0.12 -21.71
N TYR A 785 5.34 -1.19 -21.60
CA TYR A 785 5.10 -2.17 -22.66
C TYR A 785 4.28 -3.38 -22.19
N LEU A 786 3.49 -3.92 -23.11
CA LEU A 786 3.01 -5.30 -23.07
C LEU A 786 3.73 -6.12 -24.12
N PHE A 787 3.92 -7.41 -23.83
CA PHE A 787 4.65 -8.32 -24.71
C PHE A 787 3.78 -9.51 -25.08
N THR A 788 3.87 -9.93 -26.34
CA THR A 788 3.11 -11.08 -26.84
C THR A 788 3.98 -12.00 -27.69
N PRO A 789 3.74 -13.32 -27.66
CA PRO A 789 4.44 -14.26 -28.54
C PRO A 789 4.25 -13.91 -30.02
N ALA A 790 5.36 -13.86 -30.77
CA ALA A 790 5.36 -13.67 -32.21
C ALA A 790 5.89 -14.93 -32.89
N GLY A 791 4.98 -15.76 -33.41
CA GLY A 791 5.34 -16.97 -34.16
C GLY A 791 5.67 -18.21 -33.31
N PHE A 792 5.30 -18.23 -32.01
CA PHE A 792 5.47 -19.41 -31.16
C PHE A 792 4.33 -19.57 -30.14
N SER A 793 4.14 -20.79 -29.64
CA SER A 793 3.20 -21.11 -28.56
C SER A 793 3.88 -20.99 -27.20
N ASN A 794 3.19 -20.38 -26.23
CA ASN A 794 3.66 -20.22 -24.86
C ASN A 794 2.67 -20.89 -23.89
N PRO A 795 3.07 -21.87 -23.06
CA PRO A 795 4.43 -22.38 -22.84
C PRO A 795 5.02 -23.16 -24.02
N LEU A 796 6.35 -23.05 -24.18
CA LEU A 796 7.16 -23.78 -25.17
C LEU A 796 7.69 -25.07 -24.57
N THR A 797 7.58 -26.21 -25.27
CA THR A 797 8.19 -27.48 -24.82
C THR A 797 9.56 -27.67 -25.46
N LEU A 798 10.62 -27.64 -24.65
CA LEU A 798 12.00 -27.86 -25.11
C LEU A 798 12.35 -29.34 -25.20
N THR A 799 12.82 -29.75 -26.38
CA THR A 799 13.52 -31.03 -26.61
C THR A 799 14.96 -30.84 -27.11
N GLY A 800 15.37 -29.58 -27.31
CA GLY A 800 16.66 -29.14 -27.85
C GLY A 800 16.76 -27.61 -27.78
N PRO A 801 17.88 -27.00 -28.20
CA PRO A 801 17.98 -25.56 -28.40
C PRO A 801 16.96 -25.05 -29.42
N VAL A 802 16.31 -23.93 -29.14
CA VAL A 802 15.34 -23.30 -30.05
C VAL A 802 15.67 -21.82 -30.21
N ASP A 803 15.72 -21.37 -31.47
CA ASP A 803 15.95 -19.98 -31.84
C ASP A 803 14.68 -19.42 -32.54
N GLY A 804 14.60 -18.10 -32.73
CA GLY A 804 13.45 -17.45 -33.40
C GLY A 804 12.21 -17.30 -32.53
N ILE A 805 12.34 -17.42 -31.20
CA ILE A 805 11.26 -17.20 -30.24
C ILE A 805 11.10 -15.70 -30.02
N ASN A 806 10.44 -15.01 -30.96
CA ASN A 806 10.34 -13.55 -30.92
C ASN A 806 9.14 -13.09 -30.09
N LEU A 807 9.25 -11.92 -29.47
CA LEU A 807 8.19 -11.26 -28.72
C LEU A 807 7.90 -9.89 -29.34
N GLU A 808 6.62 -9.59 -29.56
CA GLU A 808 6.17 -8.28 -30.03
C GLU A 808 5.79 -7.41 -28.82
N ALA A 809 6.44 -6.26 -28.70
CA ALA A 809 6.20 -5.24 -27.71
C ALA A 809 5.13 -4.26 -28.22
N SER A 810 4.24 -3.82 -27.34
CA SER A 810 3.22 -2.81 -27.61
C SER A 810 3.22 -1.79 -26.47
N ALA A 811 3.40 -0.51 -26.78
CA ALA A 811 3.43 0.51 -25.75
C ALA A 811 2.03 0.67 -25.12
N LEU A 812 1.95 0.86 -23.80
CA LEU A 812 0.69 0.98 -23.07
C LEU A 812 -0.16 2.16 -23.56
N GLY A 813 0.48 3.26 -24.00
CA GLY A 813 -0.20 4.42 -24.57
C GLY A 813 -0.87 4.16 -25.93
N ASP A 814 -0.52 3.06 -26.59
CA ASP A 814 -1.15 2.65 -27.85
C ASP A 814 -2.37 1.73 -27.62
N LEU A 815 -2.58 1.22 -26.41
CA LEU A 815 -3.62 0.22 -26.12
C LEU A 815 -4.99 0.87 -25.86
N ALA A 816 -6.04 0.20 -26.29
CA ALA A 816 -7.42 0.62 -26.04
C ALA A 816 -8.04 -0.20 -24.91
N GLN A 817 -8.75 0.46 -23.99
CA GLN A 817 -9.65 -0.21 -23.05
C GLN A 817 -11.07 -0.18 -23.64
N VAL A 818 -11.77 -1.31 -23.62
CA VAL A 818 -13.15 -1.43 -24.06
C VAL A 818 -14.02 -2.00 -22.95
N LEU A 819 -15.22 -1.45 -22.82
CA LEU A 819 -16.26 -2.01 -21.96
C LEU A 819 -17.17 -2.89 -22.82
N LEU A 820 -17.08 -4.21 -22.66
CA LEU A 820 -17.83 -5.19 -23.45
C LEU A 820 -19.24 -5.37 -22.90
N VAL A 821 -19.38 -5.38 -21.57
CA VAL A 821 -20.66 -5.44 -20.86
C VAL A 821 -20.61 -4.42 -19.73
N PRO A 822 -21.40 -3.33 -19.76
CA PRO A 822 -21.47 -2.37 -18.66
C PRO A 822 -22.22 -2.97 -17.46
N LEU A 823 -21.92 -2.47 -16.25
CA LEU A 823 -22.53 -2.98 -15.01
C LEU A 823 -24.07 -2.87 -15.00
N GLY A 824 -24.63 -1.87 -15.67
CA GLY A 824 -26.08 -1.66 -15.87
C GLY A 824 -26.63 -2.26 -17.18
N ALA A 825 -25.98 -3.28 -17.76
CA ALA A 825 -26.42 -3.89 -19.01
C ALA A 825 -27.85 -4.50 -18.92
N GLN A 826 -28.49 -4.66 -20.09
CA GLN A 826 -29.76 -5.38 -20.21
C GLN A 826 -29.51 -6.88 -20.18
N TRP A 827 -30.19 -7.61 -19.30
CA TRP A 827 -30.07 -9.06 -19.19
C TRP A 827 -31.41 -9.73 -19.50
N ARG A 828 -31.33 -10.83 -20.26
CA ARG A 828 -32.42 -11.82 -20.30
C ARG A 828 -32.38 -12.61 -19.00
N TYR A 829 -33.52 -12.81 -18.35
CA TYR A 829 -33.57 -13.52 -17.08
C TYR A 829 -34.74 -14.50 -16.99
N TYR A 830 -34.51 -15.59 -16.25
CA TYR A 830 -35.48 -16.63 -15.95
C TYR A 830 -35.57 -16.81 -14.44
N ASP A 831 -36.73 -16.51 -13.88
CA ASP A 831 -36.99 -16.37 -12.44
C ASP A 831 -38.11 -17.32 -11.95
N SER A 832 -38.41 -18.37 -12.71
CA SER A 832 -39.45 -19.35 -12.35
C SER A 832 -38.93 -20.53 -11.50
N GLY A 833 -37.64 -20.52 -11.13
CA GLY A 833 -37.02 -21.47 -10.21
C GLY A 833 -36.86 -22.92 -10.71
N ASN A 834 -37.24 -23.23 -11.95
CA ASN A 834 -37.34 -24.59 -12.47
C ASN A 834 -36.62 -24.84 -13.81
N LEU A 835 -35.47 -24.18 -14.04
CA LEU A 835 -34.73 -24.35 -15.28
C LEU A 835 -33.96 -25.68 -15.31
N ALA A 836 -34.28 -26.57 -16.24
CA ALA A 836 -33.68 -27.90 -16.34
C ALA A 836 -32.42 -27.93 -17.24
N GLY A 837 -31.38 -28.63 -16.79
CA GLY A 837 -30.16 -28.90 -17.57
C GLY A 837 -29.23 -27.70 -17.72
N THR A 838 -28.22 -27.84 -18.59
CA THR A 838 -27.11 -26.86 -18.75
C THR A 838 -27.06 -26.22 -20.15
N VAL A 839 -27.98 -26.59 -21.04
CA VAL A 839 -28.01 -26.12 -22.45
C VAL A 839 -28.17 -24.60 -22.54
N TRP A 840 -28.85 -24.00 -21.56
CA TRP A 840 -29.02 -22.55 -21.40
C TRP A 840 -27.71 -21.80 -21.14
N ARG A 841 -26.56 -22.46 -20.97
CA ARG A 841 -25.25 -21.79 -20.86
C ARG A 841 -24.62 -21.53 -22.22
N SER A 842 -25.09 -22.24 -23.26
CA SER A 842 -24.47 -22.24 -24.58
C SER A 842 -24.86 -21.01 -25.41
N ASN A 843 -24.01 -20.67 -26.38
CA ASN A 843 -24.26 -19.59 -27.34
C ASN A 843 -25.49 -19.83 -28.22
N GLY A 844 -25.82 -21.10 -28.51
CA GLY A 844 -26.93 -21.46 -29.40
C GLY A 844 -28.31 -21.55 -28.72
N PHE A 845 -28.39 -21.34 -27.41
CA PHE A 845 -29.67 -21.37 -26.70
C PHE A 845 -30.51 -20.14 -27.05
N ILE A 846 -31.79 -20.38 -27.36
CA ILE A 846 -32.75 -19.33 -27.72
C ILE A 846 -33.48 -18.90 -26.44
N ASP A 847 -33.14 -17.72 -25.93
CA ASP A 847 -33.72 -17.12 -24.71
C ASP A 847 -34.80 -16.08 -25.02
N SER A 848 -35.36 -16.07 -26.24
CA SER A 848 -36.38 -15.08 -26.65
C SER A 848 -37.63 -15.04 -25.76
N THR A 849 -37.94 -16.14 -25.07
CA THR A 849 -39.06 -16.26 -24.13
C THR A 849 -38.70 -15.86 -22.69
N TRP A 850 -37.44 -15.53 -22.41
CA TRP A 850 -37.01 -15.04 -21.11
C TRP A 850 -37.37 -13.56 -20.97
N ASN A 851 -37.68 -13.15 -19.74
CA ASN A 851 -37.92 -11.75 -19.41
C ASN A 851 -36.64 -10.93 -19.66
N ASN A 852 -36.77 -9.61 -19.80
CA ASN A 852 -35.63 -8.73 -20.08
C ASN A 852 -35.67 -7.49 -19.18
N GLY A 853 -34.53 -7.10 -18.62
CA GLY A 853 -34.42 -5.87 -17.83
C GLY A 853 -32.98 -5.46 -17.53
N ALA A 854 -32.79 -4.21 -17.11
CA ALA A 854 -31.46 -3.67 -16.78
C ALA A 854 -30.99 -4.13 -15.40
N ALA A 855 -29.69 -4.42 -15.29
CA ALA A 855 -29.05 -4.61 -13.99
C ALA A 855 -28.90 -3.27 -13.22
N PRO A 856 -28.86 -3.28 -11.87
CA PRO A 856 -28.97 -4.44 -10.99
C PRO A 856 -30.36 -5.09 -11.01
N LEU A 857 -30.40 -6.42 -11.13
CA LEU A 857 -31.64 -7.22 -11.06
C LEU A 857 -31.74 -7.89 -9.69
N GLY A 858 -32.92 -7.86 -9.06
CA GLY A 858 -33.06 -8.38 -7.71
C GLY A 858 -34.40 -8.16 -7.02
N TYR A 859 -34.43 -8.27 -5.69
CA TYR A 859 -35.52 -7.81 -4.82
C TYR A 859 -34.97 -7.59 -3.39
N GLY A 860 -35.74 -6.97 -2.50
CA GLY A 860 -35.39 -6.82 -1.07
C GLY A 860 -34.39 -5.72 -0.75
N ASP A 861 -33.73 -5.19 -1.77
CA ASP A 861 -32.60 -4.27 -1.70
C ASP A 861 -32.90 -2.88 -2.28
N ASP A 862 -32.22 -1.85 -1.75
CA ASP A 862 -32.22 -0.51 -2.32
C ASP A 862 -31.46 -0.46 -3.66
N ASN A 863 -31.91 0.38 -4.60
CA ASN A 863 -31.31 0.58 -5.93
C ASN A 863 -31.37 -0.62 -6.90
N ILE A 864 -32.28 -1.59 -6.68
CA ILE A 864 -32.65 -2.58 -7.70
C ILE A 864 -33.38 -1.89 -8.85
N VAL A 865 -32.87 -2.07 -10.08
CA VAL A 865 -33.45 -1.48 -11.29
C VAL A 865 -34.54 -2.39 -11.89
N THR A 866 -34.29 -3.70 -11.92
CA THR A 866 -35.28 -4.68 -12.39
C THR A 866 -35.63 -5.68 -11.30
N THR A 867 -36.90 -5.69 -10.88
CA THR A 867 -37.37 -6.65 -9.89
C THR A 867 -37.57 -8.04 -10.50
N VAL A 868 -36.95 -9.07 -9.92
CA VAL A 868 -37.18 -10.49 -10.30
C VAL A 868 -38.21 -11.16 -9.38
N LYS A 869 -38.89 -12.20 -9.86
CA LYS A 869 -39.83 -12.97 -9.01
C LYS A 869 -39.08 -13.89 -8.06
N TYR A 870 -39.52 -13.90 -6.79
CA TYR A 870 -38.96 -14.79 -5.78
C TYR A 870 -39.68 -16.14 -5.67
N GLY A 871 -40.82 -16.35 -6.34
CA GLY A 871 -41.57 -17.61 -6.28
C GLY A 871 -42.83 -17.57 -5.41
N PRO A 872 -43.33 -18.70 -4.91
CA PRO A 872 -44.72 -18.84 -4.43
C PRO A 872 -45.02 -18.16 -3.09
N SER A 873 -44.02 -17.89 -2.24
CA SER A 873 -44.21 -17.19 -0.97
C SER A 873 -42.90 -16.64 -0.41
N THR A 874 -42.97 -15.73 0.55
CA THR A 874 -41.79 -15.12 1.21
C THR A 874 -40.98 -16.11 2.06
N THR A 875 -41.56 -17.26 2.44
CA THR A 875 -40.91 -18.33 3.23
C THR A 875 -40.49 -19.53 2.37
N ALA A 876 -40.76 -19.52 1.06
CA ALA A 876 -40.42 -20.59 0.13
C ALA A 876 -40.07 -20.01 -1.25
N ARG A 877 -39.02 -19.20 -1.26
CA ARG A 877 -38.49 -18.54 -2.45
C ARG A 877 -37.66 -19.51 -3.30
N HIS A 878 -37.52 -19.19 -4.58
CA HIS A 878 -36.64 -19.90 -5.50
C HIS A 878 -35.19 -19.73 -5.06
N ILE A 879 -34.46 -20.84 -4.96
CA ILE A 879 -33.04 -20.80 -4.63
C ILE A 879 -32.24 -20.20 -5.78
N THR A 880 -32.58 -20.52 -7.04
CA THR A 880 -31.76 -20.11 -8.19
C THR A 880 -32.53 -19.21 -9.16
N THR A 881 -31.84 -18.16 -9.63
CA THR A 881 -32.29 -17.27 -10.72
C THR A 881 -31.21 -17.23 -11.82
N TRP A 882 -31.62 -17.24 -13.09
CA TRP A 882 -30.71 -17.33 -14.24
C TRP A 882 -30.72 -16.07 -15.10
N PHE A 883 -29.55 -15.69 -15.61
CA PHE A 883 -29.35 -14.49 -16.42
C PHE A 883 -28.52 -14.80 -17.67
N ARG A 884 -28.79 -14.11 -18.78
CA ARG A 884 -28.04 -14.22 -20.05
C ARG A 884 -27.86 -12.85 -20.70
N HIS A 885 -26.67 -12.62 -21.29
CA HIS A 885 -26.34 -11.41 -22.04
C HIS A 885 -25.48 -11.76 -23.26
N SER A 886 -25.83 -11.19 -24.42
CA SER A 886 -25.07 -11.36 -25.66
C SER A 886 -24.27 -10.09 -25.97
N PHE A 887 -23.01 -10.24 -26.38
CA PHE A 887 -22.13 -9.15 -26.81
C PHE A 887 -21.27 -9.59 -28.00
N THR A 888 -20.71 -8.63 -28.74
CA THR A 888 -19.92 -8.91 -29.95
C THR A 888 -18.43 -8.63 -29.76
N VAL A 889 -17.60 -9.50 -30.33
CA VAL A 889 -16.13 -9.35 -30.37
C VAL A 889 -15.67 -9.45 -31.82
N ASP A 890 -15.09 -8.38 -32.36
CA ASP A 890 -14.68 -8.37 -33.78
C ASP A 890 -13.47 -9.27 -34.04
N ASP A 891 -12.43 -9.16 -33.20
CA ASP A 891 -11.23 -9.98 -33.29
C ASP A 891 -10.74 -10.33 -31.88
N PRO A 892 -10.98 -11.58 -31.41
CA PRO A 892 -10.47 -12.07 -30.14
C PRO A 892 -8.96 -11.94 -29.97
N ALA A 893 -8.17 -12.01 -31.06
CA ALA A 893 -6.72 -11.98 -31.00
C ALA A 893 -6.15 -10.62 -30.57
N ARG A 894 -6.97 -9.56 -30.63
CA ARG A 894 -6.59 -8.21 -30.16
C ARG A 894 -6.59 -8.09 -28.65
N PHE A 895 -7.37 -8.90 -27.95
CA PHE A 895 -7.53 -8.80 -26.50
C PHE A 895 -6.30 -9.36 -25.80
N LEU A 896 -5.67 -8.50 -25.01
CA LEU A 896 -4.48 -8.81 -24.20
C LEU A 896 -4.89 -9.27 -22.80
N SER A 897 -5.96 -8.69 -22.25
CA SER A 897 -6.57 -9.12 -21.00
C SER A 897 -8.06 -8.80 -20.98
N VAL A 898 -8.83 -9.56 -20.20
CA VAL A 898 -10.26 -9.35 -19.97
C VAL A 898 -10.51 -9.47 -18.48
N LYS A 899 -11.19 -8.48 -17.91
CA LYS A 899 -11.62 -8.45 -16.52
C LYS A 899 -13.13 -8.56 -16.42
N LEU A 900 -13.59 -9.49 -15.60
CA LEU A 900 -14.96 -9.64 -15.17
C LEU A 900 -15.11 -9.06 -13.76
N GLY A 901 -16.20 -8.35 -13.50
CA GLY A 901 -16.62 -7.94 -12.17
C GLY A 901 -18.07 -8.35 -11.93
N LEU A 902 -18.34 -9.05 -10.83
CA LEU A 902 -19.64 -9.60 -10.48
C LEU A 902 -20.12 -9.06 -9.13
N ILE A 903 -21.35 -8.55 -9.09
CA ILE A 903 -22.11 -8.29 -7.86
C ILE A 903 -23.14 -9.39 -7.74
N ARG A 904 -23.16 -10.06 -6.57
CA ARG A 904 -24.01 -11.22 -6.31
C ARG A 904 -24.46 -11.27 -4.86
N ASP A 905 -25.69 -11.69 -4.66
CA ASP A 905 -26.25 -12.12 -3.39
C ASP A 905 -27.16 -13.33 -3.69
N ASP A 906 -26.96 -14.54 -3.15
CA ASP A 906 -25.91 -14.92 -2.18
C ASP A 906 -24.69 -15.58 -2.85
N GLY A 907 -24.82 -16.30 -3.96
CA GLY A 907 -23.72 -17.06 -4.58
C GLY A 907 -23.91 -17.13 -6.08
N ALA A 908 -22.86 -17.20 -6.89
CA ALA A 908 -23.03 -17.15 -8.34
C ALA A 908 -21.96 -17.90 -9.15
N ALA A 909 -22.37 -18.44 -10.31
CA ALA A 909 -21.49 -19.03 -11.32
C ALA A 909 -21.71 -18.37 -12.68
N VAL A 910 -20.61 -18.03 -13.36
CA VAL A 910 -20.60 -17.34 -14.66
C VAL A 910 -20.00 -18.25 -15.73
N TYR A 911 -20.68 -18.30 -16.88
CA TYR A 911 -20.31 -19.06 -18.05
C TYR A 911 -20.11 -18.15 -19.25
N LEU A 912 -19.02 -18.34 -19.99
CA LEU A 912 -18.78 -17.72 -21.29
C LEU A 912 -18.89 -18.78 -22.37
N ASN A 913 -19.82 -18.60 -23.30
CA ASN A 913 -20.05 -19.53 -24.43
C ASN A 913 -20.22 -21.01 -24.00
N GLY A 914 -20.76 -21.25 -22.80
CA GLY A 914 -20.99 -22.57 -22.22
C GLY A 914 -19.88 -23.10 -21.30
N VAL A 915 -18.74 -22.40 -21.19
CA VAL A 915 -17.62 -22.77 -20.31
C VAL A 915 -17.66 -21.94 -19.03
N GLU A 916 -17.55 -22.58 -17.87
CA GLU A 916 -17.48 -21.86 -16.60
C GLU A 916 -16.18 -21.08 -16.49
N ILE A 917 -16.28 -19.77 -16.26
CA ILE A 917 -15.13 -18.86 -16.19
C ILE A 917 -14.94 -18.26 -14.79
N PHE A 918 -15.99 -18.27 -13.96
CA PHE A 918 -15.94 -17.74 -12.61
C PHE A 918 -17.02 -18.36 -11.72
N ARG A 919 -16.70 -18.60 -10.46
CA ARG A 919 -17.64 -19.11 -9.43
C ARG A 919 -17.27 -18.47 -8.10
N ASP A 920 -18.26 -17.90 -7.43
CA ASP A 920 -18.06 -17.26 -6.13
C ASP A 920 -19.18 -17.64 -5.15
N ASN A 921 -18.79 -17.93 -3.91
CA ASN A 921 -19.67 -18.38 -2.82
C ASN A 921 -20.62 -19.57 -3.15
N LEU A 922 -20.16 -20.51 -3.98
CA LEU A 922 -20.87 -21.75 -4.30
C LEU A 922 -19.99 -22.99 -4.07
N PRO A 923 -20.58 -24.15 -3.71
CA PRO A 923 -19.82 -25.38 -3.53
C PRO A 923 -19.16 -25.83 -4.83
N SER A 924 -18.09 -26.61 -4.73
CA SER A 924 -17.47 -27.27 -5.89
C SER A 924 -18.37 -28.39 -6.45
N GLY A 925 -18.17 -28.75 -7.72
CA GLY A 925 -18.94 -29.80 -8.38
C GLY A 925 -20.17 -29.29 -9.14
N THR A 926 -21.09 -30.21 -9.46
CA THR A 926 -22.27 -29.94 -10.30
C THR A 926 -23.32 -29.14 -9.53
N LEU A 927 -23.72 -27.99 -10.09
CA LEU A 927 -24.80 -27.17 -9.57
C LEU A 927 -26.17 -27.67 -10.06
N SER A 928 -27.17 -27.56 -9.19
CA SER A 928 -28.58 -27.85 -9.45
C SER A 928 -29.44 -26.65 -9.05
N THR A 929 -30.71 -26.62 -9.44
CA THR A 929 -31.66 -25.53 -9.12
C THR A 929 -31.93 -25.34 -7.63
N ILE A 930 -31.47 -26.27 -6.78
CA ILE A 930 -31.62 -26.23 -5.32
C ILE A 930 -30.27 -26.14 -4.59
N THR A 931 -29.17 -26.08 -5.33
CA THR A 931 -27.84 -25.89 -4.74
C THR A 931 -27.81 -24.50 -4.07
N ARG A 932 -27.41 -24.44 -2.81
CA ARG A 932 -27.36 -23.20 -2.04
C ARG A 932 -25.99 -22.54 -2.11
N ALA A 933 -25.95 -21.23 -1.87
CA ALA A 933 -24.70 -20.54 -1.57
C ALA A 933 -24.01 -21.17 -0.35
N SER A 934 -22.68 -21.06 -0.29
CA SER A 934 -21.88 -21.66 0.77
C SER A 934 -21.96 -20.90 2.10
N ALA A 935 -22.25 -19.60 2.04
CA ALA A 935 -22.53 -18.73 3.17
C ALA A 935 -23.58 -17.68 2.76
N SER A 936 -24.29 -17.10 3.74
CA SER A 936 -25.09 -15.88 3.52
C SER A 936 -24.17 -14.67 3.39
N VAL A 937 -24.51 -13.71 2.53
CA VAL A 937 -23.87 -12.40 2.48
C VAL A 937 -24.82 -11.30 2.97
N GLY A 938 -24.23 -10.15 3.31
CA GLY A 938 -24.93 -9.01 3.91
C GLY A 938 -24.07 -7.76 3.90
N GLY A 939 -24.70 -6.58 3.85
CA GLY A 939 -24.01 -5.30 3.97
C GLY A 939 -23.18 -4.97 2.74
N THR A 940 -21.91 -4.57 2.91
CA THR A 940 -21.08 -4.16 1.76
C THR A 940 -20.81 -5.28 0.77
N ASP A 941 -20.88 -6.54 1.20
CA ASP A 941 -20.59 -7.72 0.37
C ASP A 941 -21.62 -7.86 -0.76
N GLU A 942 -22.87 -7.43 -0.54
CA GLU A 942 -23.95 -7.40 -1.54
C GLU A 942 -23.75 -6.29 -2.58
N THR A 943 -22.86 -5.33 -2.33
CA THR A 943 -22.46 -4.27 -3.26
C THR A 943 -21.04 -4.45 -3.82
N THR A 944 -20.31 -5.45 -3.34
CA THR A 944 -18.90 -5.66 -3.69
C THR A 944 -18.78 -6.23 -5.10
N LEU A 945 -17.88 -5.66 -5.89
CA LEU A 945 -17.53 -6.16 -7.21
C LEU A 945 -16.45 -7.24 -7.09
N TYR A 946 -16.84 -8.50 -7.20
CA TYR A 946 -15.93 -9.64 -7.19
C TYR A 946 -15.29 -9.81 -8.56
N GLU A 947 -13.96 -9.64 -8.64
CA GLU A 947 -13.24 -9.61 -9.90
C GLU A 947 -12.62 -10.97 -10.29
N ALA A 948 -12.58 -11.24 -11.59
CA ALA A 948 -11.84 -12.36 -12.18
C ALA A 948 -11.19 -11.98 -13.50
N THR A 949 -10.06 -12.63 -13.83
CA THR A 949 -9.46 -12.52 -15.17
C THR A 949 -10.02 -13.63 -16.06
N VAL A 950 -10.46 -13.27 -17.26
CA VAL A 950 -11.02 -14.20 -18.26
C VAL A 950 -10.00 -14.41 -19.38
N ASP A 951 -9.77 -15.66 -19.78
CA ASP A 951 -8.91 -15.97 -20.93
C ASP A 951 -9.57 -15.46 -22.23
N PRO A 952 -8.95 -14.51 -22.97
CA PRO A 952 -9.50 -14.01 -24.23
C PRO A 952 -9.73 -15.10 -25.29
N LYS A 953 -9.05 -16.25 -25.19
CA LYS A 953 -9.28 -17.42 -26.07
C LYS A 953 -10.70 -18.00 -25.93
N GLY A 954 -11.41 -17.67 -24.85
CA GLY A 954 -12.82 -18.02 -24.68
C GLY A 954 -13.76 -17.24 -25.59
N PHE A 955 -13.32 -16.11 -26.17
CA PHE A 955 -14.10 -15.35 -27.13
C PHE A 955 -14.10 -15.98 -28.52
N ARG A 956 -15.22 -15.79 -29.21
CA ARG A 956 -15.42 -16.09 -30.62
C ARG A 956 -15.50 -14.78 -31.40
N THR A 957 -15.04 -14.79 -32.64
CA THR A 957 -15.36 -13.68 -33.56
C THR A 957 -16.88 -13.60 -33.74
N GLY A 958 -17.45 -12.40 -33.63
CA GLY A 958 -18.87 -12.15 -33.65
C GLY A 958 -19.53 -12.32 -32.28
N ALA A 959 -20.68 -12.99 -32.24
CA ALA A 959 -21.51 -13.10 -31.03
C ALA A 959 -20.89 -14.01 -29.96
N ASN A 960 -20.91 -13.52 -28.73
CA ASN A 960 -20.52 -14.21 -27.51
C ASN A 960 -21.64 -14.07 -26.48
N VAL A 961 -21.80 -15.06 -25.60
CA VAL A 961 -22.82 -15.06 -24.56
C VAL A 961 -22.20 -15.25 -23.19
N LEU A 962 -22.55 -14.37 -22.26
CA LEU A 962 -22.45 -14.62 -20.82
C LEU A 962 -23.75 -15.22 -20.32
N ALA A 963 -23.65 -16.26 -19.50
CA ALA A 963 -24.76 -16.88 -18.81
C ALA A 963 -24.41 -17.00 -17.32
N VAL A 964 -25.33 -16.67 -16.42
CA VAL A 964 -25.10 -16.61 -14.97
C VAL A 964 -26.22 -17.33 -14.23
N GLU A 965 -25.88 -18.06 -13.18
CA GLU A 965 -26.84 -18.55 -12.18
C GLU A 965 -26.48 -17.99 -10.81
N VAL A 966 -27.46 -17.36 -10.15
CA VAL A 966 -27.35 -16.81 -8.79
C VAL A 966 -28.19 -17.65 -7.86
N HIS A 967 -27.62 -18.02 -6.71
CA HIS A 967 -28.17 -18.97 -5.75
C HIS A 967 -28.25 -18.35 -4.36
N GLN A 968 -29.41 -18.41 -3.71
CA GLN A 968 -29.60 -17.98 -2.32
C GLN A 968 -29.03 -19.02 -1.33
N PHE A 969 -28.58 -18.52 -0.17
CA PHE A 969 -28.17 -19.34 0.97
C PHE A 969 -29.37 -20.02 1.62
N ALA A 970 -30.50 -19.32 1.71
CA ALA A 970 -31.71 -19.79 2.37
C ALA A 970 -32.99 -19.57 1.52
N PRO A 971 -33.97 -20.49 1.59
CA PRO A 971 -35.24 -20.39 0.85
C PRO A 971 -36.17 -19.29 1.36
N ASP A 972 -35.85 -18.65 2.48
CA ASP A 972 -36.56 -17.51 3.07
C ASP A 972 -35.74 -16.21 3.01
N SER A 973 -34.64 -16.19 2.24
CA SER A 973 -33.79 -15.01 2.06
C SER A 973 -34.59 -13.77 1.66
N SER A 974 -34.35 -12.64 2.32
CA SER A 974 -35.09 -11.38 2.18
C SER A 974 -34.89 -10.71 0.83
N ASP A 975 -33.78 -10.98 0.18
CA ASP A 975 -33.17 -10.25 -0.91
C ASP A 975 -32.56 -11.21 -1.96
N ILE A 976 -32.15 -10.63 -3.08
CA ILE A 976 -31.25 -11.20 -4.08
C ILE A 976 -30.74 -10.02 -4.91
N ARG A 977 -29.47 -10.06 -5.33
CA ARG A 977 -28.91 -9.04 -6.22
C ARG A 977 -27.98 -9.62 -7.27
N PHE A 978 -28.08 -9.10 -8.48
CA PHE A 978 -27.20 -9.43 -9.60
C PHE A 978 -26.86 -8.20 -10.44
N ALA A 979 -25.57 -7.96 -10.64
CA ALA A 979 -25.04 -7.12 -11.70
C ALA A 979 -23.67 -7.65 -12.16
N LEU A 980 -23.31 -7.45 -13.42
CA LEU A 980 -22.03 -7.93 -13.95
C LEU A 980 -21.47 -6.95 -14.98
N GLN A 981 -20.17 -6.72 -14.90
CA GLN A 981 -19.37 -5.96 -15.85
C GLN A 981 -18.31 -6.86 -16.52
N LEU A 982 -18.04 -6.63 -17.80
CA LEU A 982 -16.94 -7.24 -18.54
C LEU A 982 -16.18 -6.17 -19.32
N SER A 983 -14.88 -6.03 -19.08
CA SER A 983 -14.01 -5.07 -19.78
C SER A 983 -12.77 -5.77 -20.34
N GLY A 984 -12.21 -5.22 -21.42
CA GLY A 984 -11.02 -5.76 -22.08
C GLY A 984 -9.98 -4.70 -22.36
N LEU A 985 -8.71 -5.09 -22.29
CA LEU A 985 -7.58 -4.32 -22.80
C LEU A 985 -7.16 -4.95 -24.13
N LEU A 986 -7.04 -4.17 -25.19
CA LEU A 986 -6.77 -4.68 -26.52
C LEU A 986 -5.82 -3.80 -27.32
N ARG A 987 -5.19 -4.41 -28.33
CA ARG A 987 -4.44 -3.67 -29.34
C ARG A 987 -5.38 -2.80 -30.19
N PRO A 988 -4.94 -1.58 -30.58
CA PRO A 988 -5.65 -0.78 -31.55
C PRO A 988 -5.71 -1.55 -32.88
N SER A 989 -6.81 -1.45 -33.62
CA SER A 989 -6.94 -2.20 -34.88
C SER A 989 -5.93 -1.68 -35.89
N SER A 990 -5.04 -2.55 -36.37
CA SER A 990 -4.01 -2.18 -37.36
C SER A 990 -4.47 -2.26 -38.81
N ALA A 991 -5.70 -2.69 -39.12
CA ALA A 991 -6.23 -2.67 -40.48
C ALA A 991 -7.76 -2.81 -40.48
N VAL A 992 -8.42 -2.14 -41.43
CA VAL A 992 -9.87 -2.05 -41.69
C VAL A 992 -10.59 -0.93 -40.92
N ALA A 993 -10.85 0.17 -41.63
CA ALA A 993 -11.80 1.19 -41.18
C ALA A 993 -13.16 0.51 -40.89
N PRO A 994 -13.84 0.86 -39.79
CA PRO A 994 -15.11 0.24 -39.42
C PRO A 994 -16.13 0.40 -40.55
N ARG A 995 -16.88 -0.67 -40.81
CA ARG A 995 -17.97 -0.63 -41.78
C ARG A 995 -19.16 0.09 -41.17
N LEU A 996 -19.60 1.18 -41.81
CA LEU A 996 -20.89 1.81 -41.53
C LEU A 996 -21.97 1.00 -42.25
N GLU A 997 -22.88 0.39 -41.50
CA GLU A 997 -24.01 -0.36 -42.02
C GLU A 997 -25.26 0.54 -42.07
N VAL A 998 -26.07 0.40 -43.12
CA VAL A 998 -27.34 1.13 -43.28
C VAL A 998 -28.50 0.14 -43.41
N ALA A 999 -29.58 0.39 -42.69
CA ALA A 999 -30.84 -0.34 -42.80
C ALA A 999 -32.00 0.64 -43.08
N PRO A 1000 -32.92 0.31 -44.00
CA PRO A 1000 -34.05 1.17 -44.35
C PRO A 1000 -35.16 1.12 -43.28
N GLY A 1001 -35.77 2.28 -42.98
CA GLY A 1001 -37.01 2.42 -42.23
C GLY A 1001 -38.03 3.27 -43.03
N SER A 1002 -39.28 3.32 -42.57
CA SER A 1002 -40.37 4.00 -43.30
C SER A 1002 -40.23 5.53 -43.35
N GLU A 1003 -39.61 6.14 -42.32
CA GLU A 1003 -39.39 7.60 -42.22
C GLU A 1003 -37.96 7.97 -41.75
N GLN A 1004 -37.15 6.98 -41.36
CA GLN A 1004 -35.75 7.13 -40.91
C GLN A 1004 -34.86 6.06 -41.54
N ILE A 1005 -33.56 6.32 -41.62
CA ILE A 1005 -32.56 5.27 -41.84
C ILE A 1005 -31.87 4.94 -40.53
N GLN A 1006 -31.50 3.68 -40.34
CA GLN A 1006 -30.70 3.26 -39.20
C GLN A 1006 -29.26 3.04 -39.66
N LEU A 1007 -28.35 3.82 -39.09
CA LEU A 1007 -26.91 3.69 -39.29
C LEU A 1007 -26.32 2.95 -38.09
N SER A 1008 -25.46 1.95 -38.33
CA SER A 1008 -24.80 1.23 -37.24
C SER A 1008 -23.36 0.87 -37.54
N TRP A 1009 -22.53 0.87 -36.50
CA TRP A 1009 -21.13 0.44 -36.56
C TRP A 1009 -20.68 -0.16 -35.22
N PRO A 1010 -19.64 -1.01 -35.18
CA PRO A 1010 -19.21 -1.67 -33.95
C PRO A 1010 -18.79 -0.67 -32.86
N VAL A 1011 -19.18 -0.89 -31.59
CA VAL A 1011 -18.73 -0.05 -30.44
C VAL A 1011 -17.22 -0.12 -30.20
N THR A 1012 -16.59 -1.17 -30.72
CA THR A 1012 -15.14 -1.42 -30.75
C THR A 1012 -14.38 -0.50 -31.70
N ALA A 1013 -15.07 0.24 -32.58
CA ALA A 1013 -14.49 1.17 -33.54
C ALA A 1013 -14.21 2.55 -32.90
N LEU A 1014 -13.37 2.57 -31.86
CA LEU A 1014 -13.14 3.75 -31.03
C LEU A 1014 -12.46 4.90 -31.80
N GLY A 1015 -12.89 6.13 -31.48
CA GLY A 1015 -12.41 7.37 -32.09
C GLY A 1015 -13.01 7.69 -33.47
N PHE A 1016 -13.90 6.84 -33.99
CA PHE A 1016 -14.69 7.14 -35.17
C PHE A 1016 -16.05 7.71 -34.76
N GLU A 1017 -16.34 8.91 -35.26
CA GLU A 1017 -17.64 9.58 -35.10
C GLU A 1017 -18.36 9.66 -36.44
N LEU A 1018 -19.69 9.75 -36.38
CA LEU A 1018 -20.51 9.89 -37.56
C LEU A 1018 -20.30 11.29 -38.15
N GLN A 1019 -19.89 11.34 -39.41
CA GLN A 1019 -19.84 12.56 -40.19
C GLN A 1019 -20.92 12.55 -41.26
N GLU A 1020 -21.45 13.73 -41.55
CA GLU A 1020 -22.45 13.93 -42.60
C GLU A 1020 -22.10 15.11 -43.52
N THR A 1021 -22.70 15.07 -44.71
CA THR A 1021 -22.64 16.13 -45.72
C THR A 1021 -23.79 15.98 -46.71
N LYS A 1022 -24.09 17.07 -47.44
CA LYS A 1022 -25.07 17.09 -48.54
C LYS A 1022 -24.44 16.83 -49.92
N SER A 1023 -23.11 16.76 -50.01
CA SER A 1023 -22.35 16.50 -51.23
C SER A 1023 -21.15 15.60 -50.93
N LEU A 1024 -20.73 14.75 -51.87
CA LEU A 1024 -19.53 13.92 -51.70
C LEU A 1024 -18.22 14.73 -51.63
N GLU A 1025 -18.26 16.03 -51.90
CA GLU A 1025 -17.14 16.95 -51.77
C GLU A 1025 -16.94 17.44 -50.31
N THR A 1026 -15.71 17.82 -49.93
CA THR A 1026 -15.43 18.41 -48.61
C THR A 1026 -15.97 19.84 -48.52
N PRO A 1027 -16.41 20.32 -47.34
CA PRO A 1027 -16.16 19.76 -46.01
C PRO A 1027 -17.22 18.76 -45.52
N TRP A 1028 -16.77 17.81 -44.70
CA TRP A 1028 -17.62 16.91 -43.91
C TRP A 1028 -17.70 17.44 -42.48
N PHE A 1029 -18.86 17.34 -41.86
CA PHE A 1029 -19.09 17.79 -40.49
C PHE A 1029 -19.42 16.61 -39.60
N PHE A 1030 -19.04 16.66 -38.33
CA PHE A 1030 -19.53 15.71 -37.34
C PHE A 1030 -21.03 15.92 -37.17
N SER A 1031 -21.77 14.81 -37.16
CA SER A 1031 -23.23 14.81 -37.11
C SER A 1031 -23.70 15.00 -35.67
N ASP A 1032 -24.73 15.81 -35.47
CA ASP A 1032 -25.38 16.03 -34.17
C ASP A 1032 -26.40 14.92 -33.82
N GLU A 1033 -26.46 13.84 -34.61
CA GLU A 1033 -27.35 12.72 -34.37
C GLU A 1033 -27.07 12.04 -33.03
N THR A 1034 -28.13 11.70 -32.29
CA THR A 1034 -27.97 11.00 -31.00
C THR A 1034 -27.53 9.57 -31.24
N ILE A 1035 -26.34 9.23 -30.74
CA ILE A 1035 -25.76 7.88 -30.84
C ILE A 1035 -26.14 7.09 -29.59
N ARG A 1036 -26.79 5.95 -29.78
CA ARG A 1036 -27.08 4.98 -28.72
C ARG A 1036 -26.28 3.70 -28.92
N ALA A 1037 -25.77 3.13 -27.84
CA ALA A 1037 -25.10 1.83 -27.86
C ALA A 1037 -26.14 0.73 -27.58
N GLU A 1038 -26.33 -0.17 -28.53
CA GLU A 1038 -27.29 -1.28 -28.42
C GLU A 1038 -26.69 -2.53 -29.08
N ALA A 1039 -26.73 -3.67 -28.38
CA ALA A 1039 -26.23 -4.96 -28.86
C ALA A 1039 -24.79 -4.93 -29.44
N GLY A 1040 -23.88 -4.14 -28.85
CA GLY A 1040 -22.48 -4.03 -29.29
C GLY A 1040 -22.26 -3.18 -30.55
N LYS A 1041 -23.28 -2.42 -30.99
CA LYS A 1041 -23.16 -1.42 -32.06
C LYS A 1041 -23.53 -0.02 -31.55
N ASN A 1042 -22.85 0.98 -32.07
CA ASN A 1042 -23.33 2.36 -32.07
C ASN A 1042 -24.43 2.47 -33.12
N ILE A 1043 -25.55 3.11 -32.77
CA ILE A 1043 -26.71 3.27 -33.62
C ILE A 1043 -27.11 4.75 -33.69
N ALA A 1044 -27.25 5.28 -34.91
CA ALA A 1044 -27.83 6.59 -35.20
C ALA A 1044 -29.07 6.43 -36.10
N SER A 1045 -30.06 7.33 -35.97
CA SER A 1045 -31.33 7.23 -36.68
C SER A 1045 -31.76 8.55 -37.34
N PRO A 1046 -31.01 9.05 -38.34
CA PRO A 1046 -31.34 10.31 -38.99
C PRO A 1046 -32.67 10.24 -39.76
N GLN A 1047 -33.39 11.36 -39.75
CA GLN A 1047 -34.66 11.55 -40.44
C GLN A 1047 -34.43 11.84 -41.94
N LEU A 1048 -35.20 11.18 -42.81
CA LEU A 1048 -35.10 11.36 -44.27
C LEU A 1048 -35.91 12.59 -44.75
N THR A 1049 -35.54 13.78 -44.29
CA THR A 1049 -36.25 15.04 -44.63
C THR A 1049 -35.69 15.75 -45.86
N GLU A 1050 -34.57 15.28 -46.42
CA GLU A 1050 -33.86 15.92 -47.53
C GLU A 1050 -33.63 14.95 -48.69
N ASN A 1051 -33.53 15.48 -49.91
CA ASN A 1051 -33.43 14.66 -51.13
C ASN A 1051 -32.11 13.86 -51.25
N LEU A 1052 -31.00 14.33 -50.65
CA LEU A 1052 -29.69 13.65 -50.66
C LEU A 1052 -28.86 14.00 -49.41
N ARG A 1053 -28.44 12.99 -48.64
CA ARG A 1053 -27.44 13.06 -47.55
C ARG A 1053 -26.44 11.92 -47.65
N PHE A 1054 -25.19 12.18 -47.30
CA PHE A 1054 -24.12 11.20 -47.26
C PHE A 1054 -23.55 11.10 -45.84
N PHE A 1055 -23.26 9.86 -45.43
CA PHE A 1055 -22.73 9.56 -44.10
C PHE A 1055 -21.43 8.77 -44.22
N ARG A 1056 -20.49 9.04 -43.32
CA ARG A 1056 -19.26 8.25 -43.17
C ARG A 1056 -18.82 8.23 -41.72
N LEU A 1057 -17.84 7.39 -41.41
CA LEU A 1057 -17.14 7.41 -40.14
C LEU A 1057 -15.82 8.17 -40.32
N GLY A 1058 -15.60 9.21 -39.52
CA GLY A 1058 -14.39 10.02 -39.51
C GLY A 1058 -13.77 10.07 -38.11
N LYS A 1059 -12.44 10.25 -38.03
CA LYS A 1059 -11.77 10.54 -36.77
C LYS A 1059 -11.55 12.06 -36.63
N PRO A 1060 -11.69 12.64 -35.43
CA PRO A 1060 -11.24 13.99 -35.13
C PRO A 1060 -9.75 14.21 -35.40
#